data_AF-A0AAU7UEY7-F1
#
_entry.id   AF-A0AAU7UEY7-F1
#
_cell.length_a   1.000
_cell.length_b   1.000
_cell.length_c   1.000
_cell.angle_alpha   90.00
_cell.angle_beta   90.00
_cell.angle_gamma   90.00
#
_symmetry.space_group_name_H-M   'P 1'
#
loop_
_entity.id
_entity.type
_entity.pdbx_description
1 polymer ?
#
loop_
_entity_poly.entity_id
_entity_poly.type
_entity_poly.pdbx_seq_one_letter_code
_entity_poly.pdbx_strand_id
1 'polypeptide(L)'
;MLQPVQQAALEAGLIGSAQRRNFIVSAPTNAGKTLVGDLACLDALRQGQRAVLLEPLRALAQEKHEEWVARITQLRTLLGRDIRVTLSTGDYRLEDEHFTDLPATGELIVATPEKLEALLRRPEHQAWFEGIGVVVVDEAHLISNPRRGPTLELLLSRLKAMPSPPRFVLLSGTVGNTDAAQAWLAPCEVVRVTQRTSPLSLSVLPVPPLPEGKADDVATEWLQTQLLDPAHRALVFVYQTASAEKLARHLCTALGTEVASAYHARLPKVQRDAVRAAFLSGETRVVVSTTALAMGLNLPCTHVLVRDAAFPGVGRVEVDTLLQMLGRAGRGQTPGTGAVVVKSTDGWEAEELRHALHHPQFADLTSAFDRLDNSERGPAEQVVATLLAAQVNPVPAANLEDLLRHSLGGPRLAGQVRGALAWLERQKLAYRESPMPGAVGGPVRFALTLLGRRTVRAVVPLPFAAGYAQLLRDLMLTEASDDLLEHWRPMDTLLLLNLLHERPPNLGWRFSEALVQKVDSWCEEFGADAPLLARYMRGAPETSRADELLGSLGIAPAGRKGKAEARKLAYLGLARAAVLFERSRGRAVGDVELRWSIKNLAGLEERWRDDLLWLLGGLGHLLDVHCFYFYLREHCAANDARVRRVKVALKRQRRQTYGLIEGLKRCSPLGGLLDLIRKQQLGRKPKIGLTSLRKLEDAGVTDLNVLMGLTAADLHALGLRRDFAQQVVRFLQRRRAA
;
A
#
# COMPACT_ATOMS: atom_id res chain seq x y z
N MET A 1 -18.64 -33.07 -0.46
CA MET A 1 -19.91 -32.53 -1.00
C MET A 1 -19.69 -31.04 -1.28
N LEU A 2 -20.12 -30.54 -2.44
CA LEU A 2 -19.95 -29.13 -2.82
C LEU A 2 -20.91 -28.24 -2.03
N GLN A 3 -20.50 -27.01 -1.76
CA GLN A 3 -21.36 -25.98 -1.16
C GLN A 3 -22.32 -25.39 -2.21
N PRO A 4 -23.47 -24.82 -1.81
CA PRO A 4 -24.47 -24.30 -2.76
C PRO A 4 -23.90 -23.31 -3.79
N VAL A 5 -23.02 -22.39 -3.37
CA VAL A 5 -22.37 -21.43 -4.29
C VAL A 5 -21.46 -22.12 -5.31
N GLN A 6 -20.83 -23.24 -4.94
CA GLN A 6 -19.94 -24.00 -5.81
C GLN A 6 -20.74 -24.78 -6.84
N GLN A 7 -21.84 -25.41 -6.42
CA GLN A 7 -22.76 -26.11 -7.30
C GLN A 7 -23.40 -25.13 -8.30
N ALA A 8 -23.97 -24.02 -7.83
CA ALA A 8 -24.60 -23.02 -8.68
C ALA A 8 -23.62 -22.44 -9.71
N ALA A 9 -22.35 -22.22 -9.34
CA ALA A 9 -21.34 -21.75 -10.28
C ALA A 9 -21.03 -22.81 -11.37
N LEU A 10 -20.91 -24.09 -11.00
CA LEU A 10 -20.67 -25.17 -11.97
C LEU A 10 -21.85 -25.35 -12.93
N GLU A 11 -23.08 -25.33 -12.41
CA GLU A 11 -24.32 -25.41 -13.21
C GLU A 11 -24.44 -24.23 -14.19
N ALA A 12 -24.00 -23.04 -13.78
CA ALA A 12 -23.91 -21.86 -14.65
C ALA A 12 -22.77 -21.93 -15.69
N GLY A 13 -22.01 -23.03 -15.74
CA GLY A 13 -20.95 -23.23 -16.74
C GLY A 13 -19.59 -22.65 -16.34
N LEU A 14 -19.27 -22.63 -15.04
CA LEU A 14 -17.95 -22.17 -14.57
C LEU A 14 -16.80 -22.95 -15.24
N ILE A 15 -16.95 -24.24 -15.48
CA ILE A 15 -15.91 -25.10 -16.08
C ILE A 15 -16.50 -25.82 -17.29
N GLY A 16 -15.70 -25.99 -18.36
CA GLY A 16 -16.05 -26.88 -19.48
C GLY A 16 -17.20 -26.39 -20.38
N SER A 17 -17.69 -25.16 -20.20
CA SER A 17 -18.68 -24.55 -21.09
C SER A 17 -18.08 -24.25 -22.46
N ALA A 18 -18.81 -24.57 -23.53
CA ALA A 18 -18.46 -24.18 -24.90
C ALA A 18 -18.51 -22.66 -25.13
N GLN A 19 -19.34 -21.94 -24.36
CA GLN A 19 -19.40 -20.48 -24.38
C GLN A 19 -18.66 -19.91 -23.18
N ARG A 20 -17.62 -19.11 -23.45
CA ARG A 20 -16.87 -18.39 -22.42
C ARG A 20 -17.69 -17.22 -21.87
N ARG A 21 -18.00 -17.24 -20.58
CA ARG A 21 -18.70 -16.17 -19.85
C ARG A 21 -17.89 -15.68 -18.65
N ASN A 22 -18.00 -14.40 -18.34
CA ASN A 22 -17.51 -13.83 -17.09
C ASN A 22 -18.49 -14.14 -15.94
N PHE A 23 -18.02 -14.06 -14.69
CA PHE A 23 -18.82 -14.43 -13.52
C PHE A 23 -18.73 -13.36 -12.43
N ILE A 24 -19.87 -12.98 -11.88
CA ILE A 24 -19.99 -12.26 -10.61
C ILE A 24 -20.57 -13.24 -9.60
N VAL A 25 -19.80 -13.59 -8.58
CA VAL A 25 -20.17 -14.57 -7.55
C VAL A 25 -20.34 -13.83 -6.23
N SER A 26 -21.60 -13.67 -5.82
CA SER A 26 -21.98 -12.98 -4.59
C SER A 26 -22.51 -13.98 -3.58
N ALA A 27 -21.79 -14.15 -2.47
CA ALA A 27 -22.23 -14.99 -1.36
C ALA A 27 -21.66 -14.54 -0.01
N PRO A 28 -22.28 -14.92 1.13
CA PRO A 28 -21.76 -14.63 2.46
C PRO A 28 -20.31 -15.06 2.70
N THR A 29 -19.67 -14.47 3.69
CA THR A 29 -18.38 -14.93 4.22
C THR A 29 -18.50 -16.39 4.67
N ASN A 30 -17.44 -17.19 4.48
CA ASN A 30 -17.39 -18.64 4.74
C ASN A 30 -18.31 -19.52 3.88
N ALA A 31 -18.95 -19.00 2.82
CA ALA A 31 -19.78 -19.82 1.90
C ALA A 31 -18.97 -20.71 0.92
N GLY A 32 -17.63 -20.61 0.91
CA GLY A 32 -16.77 -21.42 0.03
C GLY A 32 -16.51 -20.81 -1.36
N LYS A 33 -16.65 -19.48 -1.51
CA LYS A 33 -16.36 -18.73 -2.75
C LYS A 33 -14.94 -18.96 -3.28
N THR A 34 -13.95 -19.08 -2.40
CA THR A 34 -12.56 -19.28 -2.77
C THR A 34 -12.36 -20.50 -3.68
N LEU A 35 -13.09 -21.59 -3.44
CA LEU A 35 -13.01 -22.79 -4.30
C LEU A 35 -13.55 -22.51 -5.71
N VAL A 36 -14.55 -21.65 -5.86
CA VAL A 36 -15.06 -21.23 -7.18
C VAL A 36 -13.95 -20.55 -7.99
N GLY A 37 -13.20 -19.63 -7.35
CA GLY A 37 -12.01 -19.02 -7.95
C GLY A 37 -10.92 -20.04 -8.28
N ASP A 38 -10.58 -20.91 -7.32
CA ASP A 38 -9.56 -21.93 -7.51
C ASP A 38 -9.88 -22.87 -8.69
N LEU A 39 -11.14 -23.26 -8.84
CA LEU A 39 -11.61 -24.09 -9.96
C LEU A 39 -11.47 -23.39 -11.31
N ALA A 40 -11.79 -22.09 -11.38
CA ALA A 40 -11.61 -21.31 -12.60
C ALA A 40 -10.12 -21.19 -12.99
N CYS A 41 -9.24 -20.99 -12.00
CA CYS A 41 -7.79 -21.03 -12.19
C CYS A 41 -7.33 -22.39 -12.72
N LEU A 42 -7.78 -23.49 -12.10
CA LEU A 42 -7.40 -24.84 -12.51
C LEU A 42 -7.81 -25.17 -13.95
N ASP A 43 -9.00 -24.74 -14.39
CA ASP A 43 -9.43 -24.97 -15.77
C ASP A 43 -8.54 -24.23 -16.78
N ALA A 44 -8.16 -22.98 -16.51
CA ALA A 44 -7.22 -22.24 -17.36
C ALA A 44 -5.82 -22.87 -17.38
N LEU A 45 -5.30 -23.28 -16.22
CA LEU A 45 -4.00 -23.95 -16.10
C LEU A 45 -3.98 -25.30 -16.84
N ARG A 46 -5.07 -26.07 -16.76
CA ARG A 46 -5.24 -27.33 -17.51
C ARG A 46 -5.21 -27.11 -19.03
N GLN A 47 -5.65 -25.94 -19.50
CA GLN A 47 -5.59 -25.54 -20.90
C GLN A 47 -4.22 -24.93 -21.29
N GLY A 48 -3.28 -24.81 -20.35
CA GLY A 48 -1.96 -24.24 -20.58
C GLY A 48 -1.91 -22.71 -20.61
N GLN A 49 -2.96 -22.05 -20.14
CA GLN A 49 -3.02 -20.60 -20.03
C GLN A 49 -2.46 -20.15 -18.68
N ARG A 50 -2.12 -18.86 -18.56
CA ARG A 50 -1.83 -18.26 -17.25
C ARG A 50 -3.13 -18.01 -16.49
N ALA A 51 -3.09 -18.23 -15.18
CA ALA A 51 -4.16 -17.85 -14.28
C ALA A 51 -3.68 -16.75 -13.33
N VAL A 52 -4.51 -15.75 -13.07
CA VAL A 52 -4.22 -14.68 -12.12
C VAL A 52 -5.25 -14.73 -10.99
N LEU A 53 -4.75 -14.71 -9.76
CA LEU A 53 -5.54 -14.52 -8.55
C LEU A 53 -5.19 -13.16 -7.93
N LEU A 54 -6.15 -12.24 -7.96
CA LEU A 54 -6.02 -10.90 -7.41
C LEU A 54 -6.54 -10.88 -5.97
N GLU A 55 -5.64 -10.56 -5.06
CA GLU A 55 -5.90 -10.48 -3.63
C GLU A 55 -5.81 -9.02 -3.17
N PRO A 56 -6.73 -8.53 -2.31
CA PRO A 56 -6.82 -7.11 -1.99
C PRO A 56 -5.69 -6.61 -1.09
N LEU A 57 -4.93 -7.50 -0.44
CA LEU A 57 -3.85 -7.16 0.47
C LEU A 57 -2.61 -8.01 0.17
N ARG A 58 -1.42 -7.42 0.36
CA ARG A 58 -0.14 -8.13 0.20
C ARG A 58 -0.01 -9.33 1.13
N ALA A 59 -0.49 -9.19 2.36
CA ALA A 59 -0.47 -10.28 3.35
C ALA A 59 -1.35 -11.46 2.91
N LEU A 60 -2.52 -11.16 2.33
CA LEU A 60 -3.42 -12.18 1.77
C LEU A 60 -2.82 -12.88 0.56
N ALA A 61 -2.27 -12.10 -0.36
CA ALA A 61 -1.57 -12.64 -1.52
C ALA A 61 -0.41 -13.57 -1.13
N GLN A 62 0.36 -13.21 -0.09
CA GLN A 62 1.41 -14.08 0.45
C GLN A 62 0.84 -15.38 1.03
N GLU A 63 -0.20 -15.30 1.86
CA GLU A 63 -0.85 -16.48 2.45
C GLU A 63 -1.40 -17.41 1.37
N LYS A 64 -2.07 -16.84 0.36
CA LYS A 64 -2.66 -17.60 -0.73
C LYS A 64 -1.59 -18.21 -1.65
N HIS A 65 -0.48 -17.51 -1.86
CA HIS A 65 0.69 -18.08 -2.56
C HIS A 65 1.27 -19.29 -1.84
N GLU A 66 1.48 -19.21 -0.53
CA GLU A 66 1.98 -20.33 0.28
C GLU A 66 1.03 -21.53 0.21
N GLU A 67 -0.29 -21.28 0.30
CA GLU A 67 -1.32 -22.31 0.13
C GLU A 67 -1.23 -23.00 -1.23
N TRP A 68 -1.12 -22.22 -2.31
CA TRP A 68 -1.00 -22.77 -3.67
C TRP A 68 0.30 -23.52 -3.89
N VAL A 69 1.43 -23.05 -3.36
CA VAL A 69 2.72 -23.77 -3.44
C VAL A 69 2.61 -25.14 -2.78
N ALA A 70 1.94 -25.25 -1.63
CA ALA A 70 1.72 -26.53 -0.98
C ALA A 70 0.79 -27.44 -1.80
N ARG A 71 -0.32 -26.89 -2.32
CA ARG A 71 -1.34 -27.65 -3.06
C ARG A 71 -0.88 -28.09 -4.45
N ILE A 72 -0.10 -27.28 -5.16
CA ILE A 72 0.22 -27.52 -6.58
C ILE A 72 1.02 -28.81 -6.78
N THR A 73 1.83 -29.19 -5.78
CA THR A 73 2.59 -30.45 -5.77
C THR A 73 1.65 -31.66 -5.85
N GLN A 74 0.51 -31.60 -5.15
CA GLN A 74 -0.49 -32.66 -5.15
C GLN A 74 -1.34 -32.66 -6.42
N LEU A 75 -1.50 -31.49 -7.06
CA LEU A 75 -2.32 -31.32 -8.27
C LEU A 75 -1.55 -31.61 -9.57
N ARG A 76 -0.23 -31.77 -9.51
CA ARG A 76 0.64 -32.03 -10.67
C ARG A 76 0.16 -33.21 -11.54
N THR A 77 -0.18 -34.34 -10.90
CA THR A 77 -0.67 -35.54 -11.58
C THR A 77 -1.99 -35.29 -12.31
N LEU A 78 -2.87 -34.48 -11.71
CA LEU A 78 -4.18 -34.16 -12.26
C LEU A 78 -4.10 -33.17 -13.43
N LEU A 79 -3.17 -32.20 -13.36
CA LEU A 79 -2.99 -31.19 -14.40
C LEU A 79 -2.14 -31.68 -15.58
N GLY A 80 -1.42 -32.81 -15.42
CA GLY A 80 -0.54 -33.38 -16.43
C GLY A 80 0.66 -32.50 -16.78
N ARG A 81 0.98 -31.51 -15.94
CA ARG A 81 2.04 -30.53 -16.13
C ARG A 81 2.49 -29.97 -14.79
N ASP A 82 3.75 -29.55 -14.71
CA ASP A 82 4.21 -28.71 -13.61
C ASP A 82 3.57 -27.34 -13.71
N ILE A 83 3.23 -26.68 -12.60
CA ILE A 83 2.73 -25.30 -12.65
C ILE A 83 3.63 -24.45 -11.79
N ARG A 84 4.10 -23.33 -12.36
CA ARG A 84 4.84 -22.33 -11.60
C ARG A 84 3.86 -21.45 -10.83
N VAL A 85 4.06 -21.31 -9.51
CA VAL A 85 3.27 -20.40 -8.67
C VAL A 85 4.12 -19.18 -8.31
N THR A 86 3.80 -18.04 -8.91
CA THR A 86 4.54 -16.77 -8.77
C THR A 86 3.77 -15.82 -7.86
N LEU A 87 4.45 -15.25 -6.86
CA LEU A 87 3.94 -14.13 -6.06
C LEU A 87 4.39 -12.82 -6.70
N SER A 88 3.45 -11.96 -7.07
CA SER A 88 3.73 -10.60 -7.53
C SER A 88 3.04 -9.60 -6.62
N THR A 89 3.70 -9.32 -5.49
CA THR A 89 3.23 -8.34 -4.51
C THR A 89 4.37 -7.45 -4.09
N GLY A 90 4.06 -6.18 -3.83
CA GLY A 90 4.83 -5.31 -2.94
C GLY A 90 6.35 -5.45 -2.81
N ASP A 91 7.07 -5.17 -3.88
CA ASP A 91 8.21 -4.24 -3.92
C ASP A 91 8.16 -3.72 -5.37
N TYR A 92 7.93 -2.42 -5.61
CA TYR A 92 7.86 -1.86 -6.98
C TYR A 92 9.24 -1.80 -7.66
N ARG A 93 10.16 -2.67 -7.23
CA ARG A 93 11.38 -3.03 -7.93
C ARG A 93 10.97 -3.91 -9.09
N LEU A 94 10.46 -3.25 -10.13
CA LEU A 94 10.08 -3.84 -11.43
C LEU A 94 11.25 -4.54 -12.14
N GLU A 95 12.45 -4.52 -11.55
CA GLU A 95 13.71 -5.03 -12.10
C GLU A 95 14.01 -6.49 -11.68
N ASP A 96 13.30 -7.05 -10.68
CA ASP A 96 13.55 -8.42 -10.20
C ASP A 96 12.53 -9.46 -10.71
N GLU A 97 11.50 -9.05 -11.46
CA GLU A 97 10.49 -9.95 -12.04
C GLU A 97 10.86 -10.34 -13.47
N HIS A 98 10.92 -11.64 -13.72
CA HIS A 98 11.28 -12.20 -15.03
C HIS A 98 10.00 -12.36 -15.87
N PHE A 99 9.76 -11.41 -16.77
CA PHE A 99 8.70 -11.46 -17.78
C PHE A 99 9.16 -12.25 -19.00
N THR A 100 9.38 -13.55 -18.82
CA THR A 100 9.74 -14.45 -19.92
C THR A 100 8.50 -15.00 -20.61
N ASP A 101 8.70 -15.68 -21.73
CA ASP A 101 7.68 -16.47 -22.41
C ASP A 101 6.95 -17.42 -21.44
N LEU A 102 5.74 -17.82 -21.83
CA LEU A 102 4.89 -18.71 -21.04
C LEU A 102 5.72 -19.96 -20.74
N PRO A 103 6.00 -20.27 -19.45
CA PRO A 103 6.74 -21.48 -19.14
C PRO A 103 6.01 -22.65 -19.80
N ALA A 104 6.72 -23.59 -20.43
CA ALA A 104 6.09 -24.78 -21.03
C ALA A 104 5.18 -25.54 -20.02
N THR A 105 5.40 -25.29 -18.73
CA THR A 105 4.70 -25.81 -17.56
C THR A 105 3.35 -25.09 -17.33
N GLY A 106 3.18 -23.81 -17.66
CA GLY A 106 2.04 -22.97 -17.23
C GLY A 106 2.33 -22.22 -15.93
N GLU A 107 1.51 -21.20 -15.62
CA GLU A 107 1.81 -20.25 -14.53
C GLU A 107 0.54 -19.74 -13.81
N LEU A 108 0.54 -19.84 -12.48
CA LEU A 108 -0.41 -19.18 -11.58
C LEU A 108 0.27 -17.97 -10.93
N ILE A 109 -0.32 -16.79 -11.08
CA ILE A 109 0.16 -15.55 -10.48
C ILE A 109 -0.78 -15.13 -9.36
N VAL A 110 -0.25 -15.02 -8.14
CA VAL A 110 -0.97 -14.39 -7.02
C VAL A 110 -0.45 -12.96 -6.87
N ALA A 111 -1.31 -11.97 -7.05
CA ALA A 111 -0.92 -10.56 -7.12
C ALA A 111 -1.90 -9.62 -6.42
N THR A 112 -1.46 -8.38 -6.15
CA THR A 112 -2.40 -7.30 -5.82
C THR A 112 -2.80 -6.53 -7.07
N PRO A 113 -4.01 -5.93 -7.13
CA PRO A 113 -4.45 -5.14 -8.28
C PRO A 113 -3.45 -4.05 -8.68
N GLU A 114 -2.89 -3.34 -7.70
CA GLU A 114 -1.94 -2.24 -7.94
C GLU A 114 -0.64 -2.73 -8.59
N LYS A 115 -0.17 -3.93 -8.21
CA LYS A 115 1.06 -4.49 -8.75
C LYS A 115 0.84 -4.95 -10.20
N LEU A 116 -0.25 -5.66 -10.47
CA LEU A 116 -0.55 -6.13 -11.83
C LEU A 116 -0.83 -4.95 -12.78
N GLU A 117 -1.54 -3.92 -12.31
CA GLU A 117 -1.77 -2.69 -13.07
C GLU A 117 -0.44 -1.97 -13.38
N ALA A 118 0.47 -1.86 -12.40
CA ALA A 118 1.78 -1.27 -12.63
C ALA A 118 2.61 -2.00 -13.71
N LEU A 119 2.48 -3.32 -13.80
CA LEU A 119 3.11 -4.12 -14.87
C LEU A 119 2.50 -3.84 -16.23
N LEU A 120 1.19 -3.64 -16.28
CA LEU A 120 0.45 -3.35 -17.50
C LEU A 120 0.77 -1.95 -18.07
N ARG A 121 1.44 -1.07 -17.30
CA ARG A 121 1.94 0.24 -17.78
C ARG A 121 3.12 0.12 -18.76
N ARG A 122 3.68 -1.08 -18.95
CA ARG A 122 4.85 -1.32 -19.82
C ARG A 122 4.42 -2.10 -21.06
N PRO A 123 4.49 -1.50 -22.26
CA PRO A 123 4.13 -2.18 -23.51
C PRO A 123 4.92 -3.46 -23.76
N GLU A 124 6.16 -3.52 -23.28
CA GLU A 124 7.04 -4.70 -23.37
C GLU A 124 6.43 -5.97 -22.73
N HIS A 125 5.44 -5.84 -21.84
CA HIS A 125 4.78 -6.97 -21.19
C HIS A 125 3.47 -7.39 -21.87
N GLN A 126 3.05 -6.74 -22.96
CA GLN A 126 1.73 -6.98 -23.56
C GLN A 126 1.51 -8.46 -23.93
N ALA A 127 2.48 -9.10 -24.58
CA ALA A 127 2.41 -10.52 -24.94
C ALA A 127 2.27 -11.44 -23.71
N TRP A 128 2.85 -11.05 -22.57
CA TRP A 128 2.69 -11.79 -21.32
C TRP A 128 1.25 -11.73 -20.80
N PHE A 129 0.60 -10.57 -20.89
CA PHE A 129 -0.80 -10.39 -20.50
C PHE A 129 -1.79 -11.10 -21.44
N GLU A 130 -1.51 -11.13 -22.74
CA GLU A 130 -2.34 -11.83 -23.73
C GLU A 130 -2.39 -13.35 -23.49
N GLY A 131 -1.41 -13.91 -22.78
CA GLY A 131 -1.39 -15.31 -22.35
C GLY A 131 -2.25 -15.63 -21.11
N ILE A 132 -2.95 -14.64 -20.53
CA ILE A 132 -3.82 -14.85 -19.36
C ILE A 132 -5.18 -15.39 -19.81
N GLY A 133 -5.51 -16.60 -19.35
CA GLY A 133 -6.80 -17.24 -19.60
C GLY A 133 -7.91 -16.75 -18.68
N VAL A 134 -7.57 -16.53 -17.41
CA VAL A 134 -8.51 -16.15 -16.35
C VAL A 134 -7.89 -15.20 -15.33
N VAL A 135 -8.70 -14.25 -14.86
CA VAL A 135 -8.42 -13.35 -13.74
C VAL A 135 -9.53 -13.52 -12.71
N VAL A 136 -9.17 -14.07 -11.56
CA VAL A 136 -10.04 -14.18 -10.39
C VAL A 136 -9.77 -12.98 -9.49
N VAL A 137 -10.82 -12.27 -9.10
CA VAL A 137 -10.74 -11.10 -8.20
C VAL A 137 -11.39 -11.48 -6.88
N ASP A 138 -10.62 -11.59 -5.82
CA ASP A 138 -11.18 -11.75 -4.48
C ASP A 138 -11.58 -10.39 -3.90
N GLU A 139 -12.63 -10.40 -3.07
CA GLU A 139 -13.27 -9.21 -2.50
C GLU A 139 -13.61 -8.13 -3.54
N ALA A 140 -14.23 -8.53 -4.65
CA ALA A 140 -14.55 -7.67 -5.79
C ALA A 140 -15.45 -6.46 -5.45
N HIS A 141 -16.20 -6.49 -4.34
CA HIS A 141 -16.92 -5.31 -3.82
C HIS A 141 -16.01 -4.10 -3.55
N LEU A 142 -14.70 -4.31 -3.41
CA LEU A 142 -13.71 -3.23 -3.30
C LEU A 142 -13.60 -2.36 -4.55
N ILE A 143 -14.19 -2.75 -5.68
CA ILE A 143 -14.29 -1.89 -6.86
C ILE A 143 -15.06 -0.59 -6.58
N SER A 144 -16.02 -0.63 -5.64
CA SER A 144 -16.78 0.54 -5.20
C SER A 144 -16.03 1.39 -4.17
N ASN A 145 -14.81 1.00 -3.78
CA ASN A 145 -14.00 1.73 -2.80
C ASN A 145 -13.31 2.94 -3.46
N PRO A 146 -13.48 4.18 -2.95
CA PRO A 146 -12.89 5.39 -3.54
C PRO A 146 -11.37 5.36 -3.74
N ARG A 147 -10.64 4.60 -2.92
CA ARG A 147 -9.17 4.61 -2.92
C ARG A 147 -8.55 3.52 -3.79
N ARG A 148 -9.14 2.32 -3.80
CA ARG A 148 -8.59 1.14 -4.51
C ARG A 148 -9.39 0.75 -5.75
N GLY A 149 -10.68 1.06 -5.74
CA GLY A 149 -11.60 0.81 -6.83
C GLY A 149 -11.13 1.35 -8.17
N PRO A 150 -10.66 2.62 -8.26
CA PRO A 150 -10.15 3.19 -9.51
C PRO A 150 -9.08 2.34 -10.20
N THR A 151 -8.14 1.79 -9.43
CA THR A 151 -7.05 0.95 -9.96
C THR A 151 -7.56 -0.41 -10.44
N LEU A 152 -8.46 -1.04 -9.67
CA LEU A 152 -9.04 -2.34 -10.01
C LEU A 152 -9.93 -2.23 -11.26
N GLU A 153 -10.80 -1.22 -11.32
CA GLU A 153 -11.65 -0.95 -12.48
C GLU A 153 -10.81 -0.71 -13.74
N LEU A 154 -9.76 0.12 -13.63
CA LEU A 154 -8.86 0.40 -14.76
C LEU A 154 -8.14 -0.86 -15.24
N LEU A 155 -7.60 -1.66 -14.31
CA LEU A 155 -6.93 -2.92 -14.63
C LEU A 155 -7.85 -3.86 -15.42
N LEU A 156 -9.06 -4.11 -14.91
CA LEU A 156 -10.01 -5.02 -15.56
C LEU A 156 -10.50 -4.49 -16.90
N SER A 157 -10.77 -3.18 -17.00
CA SER A 157 -11.20 -2.55 -18.26
C SER A 157 -10.12 -2.63 -19.33
N ARG A 158 -8.84 -2.45 -18.95
CA ARG A 158 -7.71 -2.57 -19.88
C ARG A 158 -7.49 -4.02 -20.33
N LEU A 159 -7.62 -4.99 -19.43
CA LEU A 159 -7.54 -6.41 -19.77
C LEU A 159 -8.71 -6.83 -20.68
N LYS A 160 -9.91 -6.31 -20.42
CA LYS A 160 -11.10 -6.54 -21.25
C LYS A 160 -10.95 -5.98 -22.66
N ALA A 161 -10.22 -4.88 -22.83
CA ALA A 161 -9.97 -4.24 -24.11
C ALA A 161 -8.85 -4.89 -24.95
N MET A 162 -8.19 -5.94 -24.45
CA MET A 162 -7.16 -6.66 -25.20
C MET A 162 -7.76 -7.49 -26.36
N PRO A 163 -6.97 -7.82 -27.41
CA PRO A 163 -7.43 -8.68 -28.49
C PRO A 163 -7.91 -10.06 -28.01
N SER A 164 -7.22 -10.63 -27.02
CA SER A 164 -7.59 -11.86 -26.33
C SER A 164 -7.81 -11.54 -24.85
N PRO A 165 -8.99 -11.01 -24.46
CA PRO A 165 -9.25 -10.63 -23.08
C PRO A 165 -9.29 -11.88 -22.19
N PRO A 166 -8.84 -11.84 -20.93
CA PRO A 166 -9.02 -12.95 -20.00
C PRO A 166 -10.48 -13.10 -19.57
N ARG A 167 -10.84 -14.25 -18.99
CA ARG A 167 -12.12 -14.46 -18.34
C ARG A 167 -12.06 -13.84 -16.96
N PHE A 168 -13.08 -13.10 -16.57
CA PHE A 168 -13.16 -12.51 -15.25
C PHE A 168 -14.07 -13.32 -14.34
N VAL A 169 -13.60 -13.59 -13.11
CA VAL A 169 -14.40 -14.20 -12.04
C VAL A 169 -14.28 -13.32 -10.80
N LEU A 170 -15.33 -12.55 -10.52
CA LEU A 170 -15.39 -11.61 -9.41
C LEU A 170 -16.03 -12.30 -8.21
N LEU A 171 -15.26 -12.57 -7.16
CA LEU A 171 -15.74 -13.14 -5.91
C LEU A 171 -16.02 -12.00 -4.93
N SER A 172 -17.22 -11.97 -4.37
CA SER A 172 -17.60 -10.91 -3.44
C SER A 172 -18.42 -11.45 -2.27
N GLY A 173 -18.33 -10.77 -1.13
CA GLY A 173 -19.40 -10.75 -0.14
C GLY A 173 -20.76 -10.39 -0.78
N THR A 174 -21.84 -10.53 -0.03
CA THR A 174 -23.18 -10.21 -0.52
C THR A 174 -23.23 -8.74 -0.97
N VAL A 175 -23.67 -8.52 -2.22
CA VAL A 175 -23.82 -7.19 -2.83
C VAL A 175 -25.26 -6.96 -3.28
N GLY A 176 -25.64 -5.68 -3.41
CA GLY A 176 -26.95 -5.22 -3.87
C GLY A 176 -27.16 -5.43 -5.37
N ASN A 177 -27.39 -4.34 -6.11
CA ASN A 177 -27.51 -4.36 -7.56
C ASN A 177 -26.15 -4.68 -8.23
N THR A 178 -26.17 -5.53 -9.26
CA THR A 178 -24.99 -5.93 -10.05
C THR A 178 -25.13 -5.65 -11.54
N ASP A 179 -26.21 -5.02 -12.00
CA ASP A 179 -26.58 -4.87 -13.41
C ASP A 179 -25.53 -4.08 -14.19
N ALA A 180 -25.04 -2.96 -13.62
CA ALA A 180 -23.98 -2.16 -14.23
C ALA A 180 -22.68 -2.97 -14.40
N ALA A 181 -22.29 -3.73 -13.37
CA ALA A 181 -21.11 -4.58 -13.42
C ALA A 181 -21.28 -5.77 -14.39
N GLN A 182 -22.48 -6.36 -14.46
CA GLN A 182 -22.80 -7.45 -15.37
C GLN A 182 -22.76 -6.98 -16.82
N ALA A 183 -23.35 -5.82 -17.12
CA ALA A 183 -23.31 -5.20 -18.44
C ALA A 183 -21.88 -4.84 -18.85
N TRP A 184 -21.11 -4.27 -17.91
CA TRP A 184 -19.70 -3.96 -18.13
C TRP A 184 -18.86 -5.19 -18.49
N LEU A 185 -19.10 -6.32 -17.83
CA LEU A 185 -18.39 -7.59 -18.05
C LEU A 185 -19.06 -8.51 -19.08
N ALA A 186 -20.06 -8.05 -19.83
CA ALA A 186 -20.81 -8.92 -20.74
C ALA A 186 -19.89 -9.63 -21.77
N PRO A 187 -20.16 -10.91 -22.11
CA PRO A 187 -21.19 -11.78 -21.53
C PRO A 187 -20.83 -12.23 -20.10
N CYS A 188 -21.74 -12.04 -19.14
CA CYS A 188 -21.48 -12.28 -17.72
C CYS A 188 -22.67 -12.94 -17.02
N GLU A 189 -22.39 -14.01 -16.26
CA GLU A 189 -23.35 -14.66 -15.35
C GLU A 189 -23.22 -14.09 -13.94
N VAL A 190 -24.34 -14.01 -13.23
CA VAL A 190 -24.39 -13.62 -11.82
C VAL A 190 -24.85 -14.81 -10.99
N VAL A 191 -23.95 -15.33 -10.16
CA VAL A 191 -24.24 -16.40 -9.20
C VAL A 191 -24.45 -15.76 -7.83
N ARG A 192 -25.69 -15.75 -7.35
CA ARG A 192 -26.05 -15.16 -6.06
C ARG A 192 -26.57 -16.23 -5.12
N VAL A 193 -25.90 -16.40 -3.99
CA VAL A 193 -26.34 -17.30 -2.91
C VAL A 193 -26.40 -16.50 -1.62
N THR A 194 -27.56 -16.46 -0.98
CA THR A 194 -27.76 -15.76 0.30
C THR A 194 -27.63 -16.68 1.50
N GLN A 195 -27.79 -17.99 1.30
CA GLN A 195 -27.68 -18.99 2.36
C GLN A 195 -26.24 -19.20 2.79
N ARG A 196 -26.04 -19.31 4.11
CA ARG A 196 -24.76 -19.62 4.72
C ARG A 196 -24.73 -21.09 5.16
N THR A 197 -23.62 -21.78 4.93
CA THR A 197 -23.45 -23.18 5.33
C THR A 197 -23.52 -23.37 6.84
N SER A 198 -22.85 -22.48 7.59
CA SER A 198 -22.91 -22.46 9.06
C SER A 198 -23.97 -21.47 9.51
N PRO A 199 -24.92 -21.87 10.38
CA PRO A 199 -25.83 -20.93 11.01
C PRO A 199 -25.06 -19.84 11.77
N LEU A 200 -25.51 -18.59 11.66
CA LEU A 200 -24.95 -17.45 12.38
C LEU A 200 -26.05 -16.81 13.23
N SER A 201 -25.88 -16.86 14.55
CA SER A 201 -26.75 -16.14 15.48
C SER A 201 -26.19 -14.74 15.71
N LEU A 202 -27.02 -13.71 15.52
CA LEU A 202 -26.62 -12.32 15.70
C LEU A 202 -27.28 -11.71 16.93
N SER A 203 -26.53 -10.94 17.71
CA SER A 203 -27.06 -10.16 18.82
C SER A 203 -26.52 -8.73 18.84
N VAL A 204 -27.32 -7.83 19.40
CA VAL A 204 -26.94 -6.45 19.68
C VAL A 204 -26.94 -6.27 21.20
N LEU A 205 -25.79 -5.83 21.73
CA LEU A 205 -25.51 -5.67 23.16
C LEU A 205 -25.49 -4.18 23.51
N PRO A 206 -26.60 -3.60 24.00
CA PRO A 206 -26.63 -2.20 24.40
C PRO A 206 -25.77 -1.98 25.65
N VAL A 207 -25.00 -0.90 25.67
CA VAL A 207 -24.25 -0.48 26.85
C VAL A 207 -25.14 0.40 27.73
N PRO A 208 -25.35 0.06 29.02
CA PRO A 208 -26.08 0.91 29.95
C PRO A 208 -25.47 2.32 30.04
N PRO A 209 -26.27 3.36 30.35
CA PRO A 209 -25.73 4.71 30.55
C PRO A 209 -24.68 4.75 31.66
N LEU A 210 -23.72 5.67 31.53
CA LEU A 210 -22.71 5.89 32.57
C LEU A 210 -23.38 6.34 33.89
N PRO A 211 -22.86 5.92 35.06
CA PRO A 211 -21.58 5.21 35.26
C PRO A 211 -21.66 3.67 35.15
N GLU A 212 -22.86 3.11 34.96
CA GLU A 212 -23.15 1.67 35.13
C GLU A 212 -22.66 0.80 33.96
N GLY A 213 -22.58 1.34 32.74
CA GLY A 213 -22.16 0.59 31.57
C GLY A 213 -20.84 1.06 30.96
N LYS A 214 -19.88 0.14 30.86
CA LYS A 214 -18.71 0.29 29.96
C LYS A 214 -18.75 -0.79 28.90
N ALA A 215 -18.49 -0.40 27.65
CA ALA A 215 -18.45 -1.33 26.53
C ALA A 215 -17.41 -2.47 26.70
N ASP A 216 -16.33 -2.22 27.44
CA ASP A 216 -15.30 -3.24 27.74
C ASP A 216 -15.85 -4.30 28.71
N ASP A 217 -16.70 -3.91 29.67
CA ASP A 217 -17.31 -4.80 30.65
C ASP A 217 -18.38 -5.68 29.97
N VAL A 218 -19.24 -5.08 29.15
CA VAL A 218 -20.25 -5.80 28.33
C VAL A 218 -19.59 -6.80 27.38
N ALA A 219 -18.50 -6.39 26.73
CA ALA A 219 -17.71 -7.28 25.87
C ALA A 219 -17.15 -8.48 26.66
N THR A 220 -16.67 -8.23 27.87
CA THR A 220 -16.06 -9.25 28.74
C THR A 220 -17.11 -10.25 29.24
N GLU A 221 -18.28 -9.78 29.69
CA GLU A 221 -19.39 -10.64 30.14
C GLU A 221 -19.88 -11.57 29.02
N TRP A 222 -20.06 -11.01 27.81
CA TRP A 222 -20.45 -11.81 26.65
C TRP A 222 -19.38 -12.87 26.32
N LEU A 223 -18.10 -12.48 26.28
CA LEU A 223 -17.00 -13.40 26.00
C LEU A 223 -16.86 -14.48 27.08
N GLN A 224 -17.06 -14.15 28.36
CA GLN A 224 -17.04 -15.10 29.46
C GLN A 224 -18.05 -16.22 29.24
N THR A 225 -19.26 -15.85 28.81
CA THR A 225 -20.32 -16.81 28.48
C THR A 225 -19.97 -17.63 27.25
N GLN A 226 -19.49 -17.00 26.18
CA GLN A 226 -19.18 -17.70 24.94
C GLN A 226 -17.96 -18.63 25.05
N LEU A 227 -17.02 -18.35 25.96
CA LEU A 227 -15.76 -19.08 26.13
C LEU A 227 -15.81 -20.17 27.21
N LEU A 228 -17.00 -20.49 27.75
CA LEU A 228 -17.18 -21.60 28.69
C LEU A 228 -16.72 -22.94 28.09
N ASP A 229 -16.97 -23.18 26.79
CA ASP A 229 -16.41 -24.32 26.07
C ASP A 229 -14.95 -24.05 25.70
N PRO A 230 -13.97 -24.86 26.16
CA PRO A 230 -12.55 -24.69 25.85
C PRO A 230 -12.21 -24.68 24.35
N ALA A 231 -13.02 -25.33 23.50
CA ALA A 231 -12.84 -25.36 22.05
C ALA A 231 -13.24 -24.03 21.39
N HIS A 232 -14.04 -23.19 22.06
CA HIS A 232 -14.46 -21.90 21.53
C HIS A 232 -13.32 -20.90 21.50
N ARG A 233 -13.28 -20.14 20.41
CA ARG A 233 -12.32 -19.06 20.14
C ARG A 233 -13.06 -17.86 19.58
N ALA A 234 -12.62 -16.66 19.95
CA ALA A 234 -13.29 -15.42 19.59
C ALA A 234 -12.37 -14.42 18.88
N LEU A 235 -12.93 -13.69 17.93
CA LEU A 235 -12.32 -12.47 17.38
C LEU A 235 -13.09 -11.25 17.89
N VAL A 236 -12.38 -10.24 18.37
CA VAL A 236 -12.97 -8.99 18.84
C VAL A 236 -12.48 -7.85 17.97
N PHE A 237 -13.38 -7.11 17.35
CA PHE A 237 -13.07 -5.94 16.53
C PHE A 237 -13.29 -4.65 17.32
N VAL A 238 -12.24 -3.82 17.35
CA VAL A 238 -12.24 -2.47 17.92
C VAL A 238 -11.82 -1.46 16.85
N TYR A 239 -12.00 -0.17 17.12
CA TYR A 239 -11.54 0.86 16.20
C TYR A 239 -10.04 1.16 16.34
N GLN A 240 -9.60 1.44 17.57
CA GLN A 240 -8.28 1.98 17.84
C GLN A 240 -7.31 0.89 18.31
N THR A 241 -6.05 1.01 17.91
CA THR A 241 -4.98 0.10 18.41
C THR A 241 -4.84 0.18 19.93
N ALA A 242 -4.99 1.37 20.50
CA ALA A 242 -4.96 1.56 21.96
C ALA A 242 -6.12 0.81 22.65
N SER A 243 -7.32 0.82 22.06
CA SER A 243 -8.45 0.03 22.56
C SER A 243 -8.18 -1.47 22.47
N ALA A 244 -7.50 -1.92 21.41
CA ALA A 244 -7.16 -3.33 21.24
C ALA A 244 -6.22 -3.82 22.36
N GLU A 245 -5.14 -3.07 22.62
CA GLU A 245 -4.20 -3.37 23.69
C GLU A 245 -4.83 -3.24 25.09
N LYS A 246 -5.68 -2.25 25.31
CA LYS A 246 -6.39 -2.06 26.58
C LYS A 246 -7.35 -3.22 26.85
N LEU A 247 -8.19 -3.56 25.87
CA LEU A 247 -9.19 -4.61 26.01
C LEU A 247 -8.54 -6.00 26.13
N ALA A 248 -7.49 -6.29 25.35
CA ALA A 248 -6.76 -7.55 25.50
C ALA A 248 -6.19 -7.73 26.92
N ARG A 249 -5.57 -6.68 27.50
CA ARG A 249 -5.11 -6.72 28.89
C ARG A 249 -6.25 -6.91 29.89
N HIS A 250 -7.35 -6.19 29.70
CA HIS A 250 -8.53 -6.31 30.55
C HIS A 250 -9.12 -7.72 30.53
N LEU A 251 -9.22 -8.34 29.34
CA LEU A 251 -9.68 -9.72 29.19
C LEU A 251 -8.74 -10.72 29.85
N CYS A 252 -7.42 -10.53 29.78
CA CYS A 252 -6.48 -11.39 30.51
C CYS A 252 -6.63 -11.28 32.04
N THR A 253 -6.95 -10.09 32.55
CA THR A 253 -7.25 -9.90 33.99
C THR A 253 -8.57 -10.57 34.39
N ALA A 254 -9.59 -10.50 33.54
CA ALA A 254 -10.94 -10.98 33.86
C ALA A 254 -11.14 -12.49 33.60
N LEU A 255 -10.52 -13.03 32.56
CA LEU A 255 -10.80 -14.39 32.04
C LEU A 255 -9.61 -15.37 32.19
N GLY A 256 -8.45 -14.89 32.65
CA GLY A 256 -7.25 -15.70 32.87
C GLY A 256 -6.03 -15.22 32.07
N THR A 257 -4.84 -15.56 32.55
CA THR A 257 -3.58 -15.18 31.90
C THR A 257 -3.50 -15.74 30.48
N GLU A 258 -2.99 -14.94 29.53
CA GLU A 258 -2.75 -15.32 28.14
C GLU A 258 -3.98 -15.68 27.29
N VAL A 259 -5.21 -15.56 27.85
CA VAL A 259 -6.46 -15.83 27.12
C VAL A 259 -6.64 -14.93 25.91
N ALA A 260 -6.18 -13.67 25.97
CA ALA A 260 -6.39 -12.66 24.95
C ALA A 260 -5.09 -11.99 24.48
N SER A 261 -4.97 -11.77 23.17
CA SER A 261 -3.86 -11.04 22.56
C SER A 261 -4.36 -9.93 21.64
N ALA A 262 -3.68 -8.79 21.67
CA ALA A 262 -3.93 -7.71 20.71
C ALA A 262 -3.25 -8.01 19.36
N TYR A 263 -3.91 -7.65 18.27
CA TYR A 263 -3.38 -7.79 16.92
C TYR A 263 -3.67 -6.54 16.09
N HIS A 264 -2.65 -5.80 15.62
CA HIS A 264 -2.88 -4.66 14.75
C HIS A 264 -1.64 -4.25 13.94
N ALA A 265 -1.83 -3.39 12.95
CA ALA A 265 -0.78 -2.94 12.03
C ALA A 265 0.42 -2.25 12.70
N ARG A 266 0.26 -1.69 13.92
CA ARG A 266 1.37 -1.09 14.69
C ARG A 266 2.27 -2.12 15.38
N LEU A 267 1.86 -3.39 15.47
CA LEU A 267 2.74 -4.44 15.98
C LEU A 267 3.77 -4.81 14.90
N PRO A 268 5.04 -5.02 15.25
CA PRO A 268 6.02 -5.59 14.34
C PRO A 268 5.54 -6.91 13.73
N LYS A 269 5.97 -7.22 12.50
CA LYS A 269 5.57 -8.46 11.82
C LYS A 269 5.78 -9.72 12.69
N VAL A 270 6.93 -9.82 13.36
CA VAL A 270 7.28 -10.96 14.23
C VAL A 270 6.25 -11.16 15.34
N GLN A 271 5.75 -10.08 15.95
CA GLN A 271 4.74 -10.16 17.00
C GLN A 271 3.37 -10.55 16.43
N ARG A 272 3.01 -10.04 15.24
CA ARG A 272 1.79 -10.45 14.54
C ARG A 272 1.80 -11.95 14.21
N ASP A 273 2.92 -12.45 13.71
CA ASP A 273 3.10 -13.86 13.37
C ASP A 273 3.00 -14.76 14.63
N ALA A 274 3.55 -14.30 15.76
CA ALA A 274 3.45 -14.99 17.05
C ALA A 274 1.99 -15.06 17.57
N VAL A 275 1.25 -13.94 17.55
CA VAL A 275 -0.16 -13.91 17.96
C VAL A 275 -1.02 -14.81 17.08
N ARG A 276 -0.76 -14.84 15.76
CA ARG A 276 -1.43 -15.75 14.82
C ARG A 276 -1.15 -17.21 15.18
N ALA A 277 0.11 -17.57 15.42
CA ALA A 277 0.47 -18.94 15.78
C ALA A 277 -0.19 -19.38 17.10
N ALA A 278 -0.16 -18.53 18.13
CA ALA A 278 -0.80 -18.78 19.43
C ALA A 278 -2.33 -18.97 19.31
N PHE A 279 -3.00 -18.18 18.45
CA PHE A 279 -4.43 -18.34 18.22
C PHE A 279 -4.77 -19.63 17.47
N LEU A 280 -3.92 -20.04 16.51
CA LEU A 280 -4.11 -21.28 15.76
C LEU A 280 -3.85 -22.52 16.62
N SER A 281 -2.81 -22.50 17.47
CA SER A 281 -2.51 -23.57 18.43
C SER A 281 -3.55 -23.66 19.55
N GLY A 282 -4.24 -22.57 19.85
CA GLY A 282 -5.22 -22.47 20.95
C GLY A 282 -4.62 -21.99 22.27
N GLU A 283 -3.34 -21.62 22.28
CA GLU A 283 -2.66 -20.96 23.40
C GLU A 283 -3.32 -19.63 23.75
N THR A 284 -3.72 -18.86 22.74
CA THR A 284 -4.61 -17.70 22.90
C THR A 284 -6.00 -18.02 22.36
N ARG A 285 -7.05 -17.73 23.14
CA ARG A 285 -8.45 -18.01 22.77
C ARG A 285 -9.17 -16.81 22.16
N VAL A 286 -8.68 -15.60 22.43
CA VAL A 286 -9.27 -14.34 21.96
C VAL A 286 -8.23 -13.48 21.26
N VAL A 287 -8.53 -13.04 20.03
CA VAL A 287 -7.73 -12.01 19.36
C VAL A 287 -8.52 -10.71 19.29
N VAL A 288 -8.00 -9.66 19.90
CA VAL A 288 -8.57 -8.30 19.83
C VAL A 288 -7.85 -7.51 18.77
N SER A 289 -8.56 -7.02 17.76
CA SER A 289 -7.94 -6.38 16.60
C SER A 289 -8.69 -5.18 16.09
N THR A 290 -7.98 -4.31 15.37
CA THR A 290 -8.62 -3.28 14.57
C THR A 290 -9.29 -3.89 13.33
N THR A 291 -10.18 -3.12 12.69
CA THR A 291 -10.86 -3.52 11.44
C THR A 291 -9.93 -3.93 10.29
N ALA A 292 -8.62 -3.68 10.40
CA ALA A 292 -7.61 -4.19 9.48
C ALA A 292 -7.58 -5.73 9.39
N LEU A 293 -7.98 -6.48 10.45
CA LEU A 293 -8.16 -7.94 10.38
C LEU A 293 -9.46 -8.37 9.69
N ALA A 294 -10.46 -7.49 9.58
CA ALA A 294 -11.76 -7.84 9.02
C ALA A 294 -11.67 -8.28 7.55
N MET A 295 -10.62 -7.83 6.84
CA MET A 295 -10.45 -7.99 5.40
C MET A 295 -9.42 -9.05 4.98
N GLY A 296 -8.99 -9.99 5.81
CA GLY A 296 -8.16 -11.05 5.21
C GLY A 296 -7.61 -12.20 6.04
N LEU A 297 -7.20 -12.02 7.28
CA LEU A 297 -6.50 -13.11 7.95
C LEU A 297 -7.44 -14.27 8.27
N ASN A 298 -7.10 -15.46 7.76
CA ASN A 298 -7.93 -16.65 7.83
C ASN A 298 -7.86 -17.32 9.22
N LEU A 299 -8.34 -16.63 10.25
CA LEU A 299 -8.39 -17.13 11.62
C LEU A 299 -9.72 -17.84 11.88
N PRO A 300 -9.75 -19.17 12.08
CA PRO A 300 -10.98 -19.89 12.44
C PRO A 300 -11.43 -19.50 13.84
N CYS A 301 -12.64 -18.97 13.95
CA CYS A 301 -13.27 -18.66 15.24
C CYS A 301 -14.72 -19.14 15.28
N THR A 302 -15.20 -19.49 16.46
CA THR A 302 -16.60 -19.80 16.71
C THR A 302 -17.40 -18.52 16.94
N HIS A 303 -16.75 -17.49 17.50
CA HIS A 303 -17.41 -16.27 17.94
C HIS A 303 -16.76 -15.02 17.36
N VAL A 304 -17.56 -14.00 17.09
CA VAL A 304 -17.09 -12.65 16.72
C VAL A 304 -17.84 -11.61 17.54
N LEU A 305 -17.09 -10.65 18.07
CA LEU A 305 -17.63 -9.47 18.74
C LEU A 305 -17.15 -8.20 18.04
N VAL A 306 -18.05 -7.30 17.66
CA VAL A 306 -17.69 -5.94 17.25
C VAL A 306 -17.95 -5.01 18.42
N ARG A 307 -16.89 -4.54 19.07
CA ARG A 307 -16.99 -3.66 20.25
C ARG A 307 -17.30 -2.21 19.87
N ASP A 308 -16.83 -1.75 18.72
CA ASP A 308 -17.01 -0.38 18.24
C ASP A 308 -17.88 -0.35 16.97
N ALA A 309 -19.15 0.02 17.11
CA ALA A 309 -20.10 0.19 16.00
C ALA A 309 -20.03 1.57 15.32
N ALA A 310 -19.19 2.48 15.83
CA ALA A 310 -18.91 3.78 15.22
C ALA A 310 -17.48 4.24 15.51
N PHE A 311 -16.98 5.11 14.64
CA PHE A 311 -15.61 5.62 14.66
C PHE A 311 -15.60 7.14 14.85
N PRO A 312 -14.90 7.67 15.86
CA PRO A 312 -14.77 9.11 16.08
C PRO A 312 -14.27 9.84 14.82
N GLY A 313 -15.04 10.85 14.38
CA GLY A 313 -14.72 11.66 13.21
C GLY A 313 -15.00 11.01 11.85
N VAL A 314 -15.48 9.75 11.82
CA VAL A 314 -15.89 9.06 10.58
C VAL A 314 -17.39 8.79 10.60
N GLY A 315 -17.96 8.39 11.74
CA GLY A 315 -19.40 8.09 11.89
C GLY A 315 -19.67 6.61 12.13
N ARG A 316 -20.92 6.20 11.89
CA ARG A 316 -21.40 4.81 12.03
C ARG A 316 -20.58 3.88 11.14
N VAL A 317 -20.31 2.67 11.63
CA VAL A 317 -19.80 1.58 10.78
C VAL A 317 -20.96 1.07 9.92
N GLU A 318 -20.73 0.98 8.61
CA GLU A 318 -21.70 0.45 7.66
C GLU A 318 -22.09 -0.99 7.98
N VAL A 319 -23.37 -1.32 7.80
CA VAL A 319 -23.94 -2.65 8.11
C VAL A 319 -23.21 -3.75 7.34
N ASP A 320 -22.85 -3.51 6.08
CA ASP A 320 -22.07 -4.44 5.26
C ASP A 320 -20.72 -4.78 5.90
N THR A 321 -20.05 -3.78 6.47
CA THR A 321 -18.76 -3.97 7.15
C THR A 321 -18.93 -4.77 8.44
N LEU A 322 -20.00 -4.52 9.20
CA LEU A 322 -20.34 -5.32 10.39
C LEU A 322 -20.61 -6.78 10.01
N LEU A 323 -21.42 -7.03 8.98
CA LEU A 323 -21.75 -8.37 8.51
C LEU A 323 -20.53 -9.11 7.95
N GLN A 324 -19.59 -8.42 7.30
CA GLN A 324 -18.31 -9.02 6.91
C GLN A 324 -17.49 -9.50 8.11
N MET A 325 -17.46 -8.71 9.20
CA MET A 325 -16.78 -9.09 10.45
C MET A 325 -17.48 -10.26 11.13
N LEU A 326 -18.79 -10.13 11.41
CA LEU A 326 -19.62 -11.15 12.06
C LEU A 326 -19.67 -12.44 11.23
N GLY A 327 -19.59 -12.29 9.91
CA GLY A 327 -19.47 -13.35 8.92
C GLY A 327 -18.28 -14.30 9.13
N ARG A 328 -17.30 -13.94 9.96
CA ARG A 328 -16.15 -14.79 10.27
C ARG A 328 -16.44 -15.86 11.33
N ALA A 329 -17.46 -15.66 12.16
CA ALA A 329 -17.87 -16.60 13.21
C ALA A 329 -18.47 -17.87 12.60
N GLY A 330 -18.02 -19.05 13.04
CA GLY A 330 -18.52 -20.34 12.58
C GLY A 330 -17.90 -20.80 11.25
N ARG A 331 -17.71 -22.11 11.12
CA ARG A 331 -17.12 -22.75 9.92
C ARG A 331 -17.72 -24.12 9.65
N GLY A 332 -17.92 -24.43 8.37
CA GLY A 332 -18.46 -25.73 7.96
C GLY A 332 -19.84 -25.95 8.58
N GLN A 333 -19.98 -27.00 9.39
CA GLN A 333 -21.22 -27.31 10.11
C GLN A 333 -21.25 -26.71 11.53
N THR A 334 -20.16 -26.12 12.01
CA THR A 334 -20.09 -25.52 13.35
C THR A 334 -20.79 -24.16 13.36
N PRO A 335 -21.87 -23.99 14.15
CA PRO A 335 -22.56 -22.70 14.28
C PRO A 335 -21.63 -21.60 14.78
N GLY A 336 -21.91 -20.37 14.38
CA GLY A 336 -21.21 -19.19 14.86
C GLY A 336 -22.14 -18.24 15.62
N THR A 337 -21.57 -17.50 16.57
CA THR A 337 -22.28 -16.39 17.22
C THR A 337 -21.55 -15.07 16.94
N GLY A 338 -22.29 -14.07 16.49
CA GLY A 338 -21.83 -12.71 16.25
C GLY A 338 -22.55 -11.74 17.17
N ALA A 339 -21.82 -10.82 17.79
CA ALA A 339 -22.42 -9.76 18.60
C ALA A 339 -21.85 -8.39 18.26
N VAL A 340 -22.68 -7.34 18.38
CA VAL A 340 -22.25 -5.94 18.25
C VAL A 340 -22.58 -5.19 19.53
N VAL A 341 -21.57 -4.53 20.12
CA VAL A 341 -21.75 -3.63 21.26
C VAL A 341 -22.17 -2.26 20.75
N VAL A 342 -23.25 -1.71 21.29
CA VAL A 342 -23.80 -0.41 20.89
C VAL A 342 -23.75 0.55 22.08
N LYS A 343 -22.99 1.63 21.93
CA LYS A 343 -22.95 2.75 22.90
C LYS A 343 -23.92 3.85 22.44
N SER A 344 -24.46 4.60 23.38
CA SER A 344 -25.28 5.80 23.08
C SER A 344 -24.57 6.85 22.22
N THR A 345 -23.24 6.84 22.19
CA THR A 345 -22.41 7.76 21.38
C THR A 345 -22.07 7.23 20.00
N ASP A 346 -22.43 5.99 19.66
CA ASP A 346 -22.17 5.44 18.32
C ASP A 346 -23.16 5.99 17.28
N GLY A 347 -24.18 6.70 17.75
CA GLY A 347 -25.25 7.21 16.92
C GLY A 347 -26.18 6.13 16.39
N TRP A 348 -26.03 4.86 16.79
CA TRP A 348 -26.97 3.77 16.49
C TRP A 348 -27.94 3.58 17.65
N GLU A 349 -29.23 3.39 17.36
CA GLU A 349 -30.16 2.80 18.32
C GLU A 349 -30.06 1.26 18.28
N ALA A 350 -30.17 0.59 19.43
CA ALA A 350 -29.94 -0.85 19.52
C ALA A 350 -30.95 -1.66 18.67
N GLU A 351 -32.22 -1.26 18.67
CA GLU A 351 -33.26 -1.90 17.86
C GLU A 351 -33.11 -1.57 16.37
N GLU A 352 -32.71 -0.34 16.04
CA GLU A 352 -32.41 0.07 14.67
C GLU A 352 -31.28 -0.81 14.08
N LEU A 353 -30.18 -0.98 14.81
CA LEU A 353 -29.07 -1.83 14.37
C LEU A 353 -29.48 -3.30 14.30
N ARG A 354 -30.27 -3.78 15.26
CA ARG A 354 -30.78 -5.17 15.25
C ARG A 354 -31.59 -5.42 13.98
N HIS A 355 -32.54 -4.55 13.67
CA HIS A 355 -33.32 -4.62 12.43
C HIS A 355 -32.41 -4.57 11.20
N ALA A 356 -31.44 -3.66 11.16
CA ALA A 356 -30.52 -3.52 10.02
C ALA A 356 -29.63 -4.76 9.79
N LEU A 357 -29.21 -5.45 10.86
CA LEU A 357 -28.42 -6.69 10.75
C LEU A 357 -29.25 -7.88 10.25
N HIS A 358 -30.54 -7.94 10.60
CA HIS A 358 -31.45 -9.00 10.13
C HIS A 358 -32.06 -8.71 8.74
N HIS A 359 -32.14 -7.44 8.36
CA HIS A 359 -32.65 -6.97 7.06
C HIS A 359 -31.64 -6.05 6.36
N PRO A 360 -30.45 -6.56 6.00
CA PRO A 360 -29.39 -5.74 5.45
C PRO A 360 -29.72 -5.22 4.05
N GLN A 361 -29.39 -3.97 3.81
CA GLN A 361 -29.34 -3.37 2.47
C GLN A 361 -27.88 -3.35 2.02
N PHE A 362 -27.54 -4.27 1.12
CA PHE A 362 -26.18 -4.38 0.62
C PHE A 362 -25.88 -3.31 -0.43
N ALA A 363 -24.68 -2.75 -0.37
CA ALA A 363 -24.22 -1.78 -1.35
C ALA A 363 -24.14 -2.39 -2.76
N ASP A 364 -24.48 -1.57 -3.75
CA ASP A 364 -24.37 -1.94 -5.17
C ASP A 364 -22.90 -2.07 -5.60
N LEU A 365 -22.68 -2.93 -6.60
CA LEU A 365 -21.38 -3.11 -7.23
C LEU A 365 -21.21 -2.08 -8.35
N THR A 366 -20.81 -0.86 -7.99
CA THR A 366 -20.69 0.30 -8.89
C THR A 366 -19.29 0.89 -8.92
N SER A 367 -19.06 1.81 -9.85
CA SER A 367 -17.76 2.47 -9.99
C SER A 367 -17.48 3.39 -8.80
N ALA A 368 -16.26 3.32 -8.27
CA ALA A 368 -15.79 4.29 -7.27
C ALA A 368 -15.79 5.74 -7.81
N PHE A 369 -15.65 5.93 -9.13
CA PHE A 369 -15.66 7.25 -9.75
C PHE A 369 -17.02 7.95 -9.65
N ASP A 370 -18.11 7.19 -9.43
CA ASP A 370 -19.43 7.78 -9.24
C ASP A 370 -19.56 8.54 -7.91
N ARG A 371 -18.75 8.15 -6.92
CA ARG A 371 -18.75 8.70 -5.56
C ARG A 371 -17.67 9.74 -5.31
N LEU A 372 -16.71 9.86 -6.22
CA LEU A 372 -15.64 10.87 -6.11
C LEU A 372 -16.21 12.24 -6.52
N ASP A 373 -16.00 13.24 -5.67
CA ASP A 373 -16.41 14.62 -5.98
C ASP A 373 -15.58 15.14 -7.17
N ASN A 374 -16.22 15.88 -8.09
CA ASN A 374 -15.54 16.50 -9.23
C ASN A 374 -14.49 17.54 -8.79
N SER A 375 -14.54 17.99 -7.53
CA SER A 375 -13.54 18.88 -6.93
C SER A 375 -12.23 18.16 -6.54
N GLU A 376 -12.26 16.84 -6.31
CA GLU A 376 -11.10 16.04 -5.97
C GLU A 376 -10.25 15.75 -7.21
N ARG A 377 -9.21 16.56 -7.42
CA ARG A 377 -8.20 16.35 -8.48
C ARG A 377 -7.35 15.12 -8.16
N GLY A 378 -7.02 14.30 -9.17
CA GLY A 378 -6.04 13.21 -9.03
C GLY A 378 -6.44 11.89 -9.68
N PRO A 379 -7.63 11.33 -9.42
CA PRO A 379 -8.00 10.00 -9.90
C PRO A 379 -8.05 9.90 -11.44
N ALA A 380 -8.66 10.86 -12.11
CA ALA A 380 -8.73 10.88 -13.58
C ALA A 380 -7.39 11.19 -14.24
N GLU A 381 -6.61 12.13 -13.69
CA GLU A 381 -5.25 12.41 -14.15
C GLU A 381 -4.37 11.16 -14.06
N GLN A 382 -4.47 10.42 -12.96
CA GLN A 382 -3.74 9.17 -12.77
C GLN A 382 -4.18 8.12 -13.79
N VAL A 383 -5.49 7.95 -14.03
CA VAL A 383 -6.01 7.00 -15.04
C VAL A 383 -5.48 7.36 -16.43
N VAL A 384 -5.63 8.61 -16.87
CA VAL A 384 -5.21 9.06 -18.20
C VAL A 384 -3.71 8.92 -18.39
N ALA A 385 -2.90 9.34 -17.40
CA ALA A 385 -1.45 9.18 -17.47
C ALA A 385 -1.04 7.70 -17.53
N THR A 386 -1.76 6.84 -16.82
CA THR A 386 -1.55 5.38 -16.83
C THR A 386 -1.84 4.78 -18.21
N LEU A 387 -2.95 5.17 -18.85
CA LEU A 387 -3.26 4.75 -20.21
C LEU A 387 -2.19 5.22 -21.22
N LEU A 388 -1.74 6.47 -21.12
CA LEU A 388 -0.68 7.01 -21.98
C LEU A 388 0.68 6.31 -21.78
N ALA A 389 1.02 5.90 -20.55
CA ALA A 389 2.29 5.21 -20.27
C ALA A 389 2.41 3.85 -20.98
N ALA A 390 1.26 3.22 -21.23
CA ALA A 390 1.11 1.97 -21.95
C ALA A 390 1.09 2.14 -23.47
N GLN A 391 1.15 3.38 -23.99
CA GLN A 391 1.26 3.63 -25.42
C GLN A 391 2.72 3.79 -25.84
N VAL A 392 3.05 3.20 -26.99
CA VAL A 392 4.35 3.40 -27.66
C VAL A 392 4.34 4.75 -28.39
N ASN A 393 3.26 5.02 -29.14
CA ASN A 393 3.09 6.23 -29.94
C ASN A 393 2.09 7.20 -29.28
N PRO A 394 2.13 8.50 -29.61
CA PRO A 394 1.11 9.45 -29.20
C PRO A 394 -0.29 9.02 -29.65
N VAL A 395 -1.31 9.24 -28.83
CA VAL A 395 -2.69 8.80 -29.10
C VAL A 395 -3.68 9.96 -29.05
N PRO A 396 -4.73 9.96 -29.89
CA PRO A 396 -5.82 10.93 -29.76
C PRO A 396 -6.55 10.80 -28.43
N ALA A 397 -7.10 11.90 -27.92
CA ALA A 397 -7.96 11.88 -26.73
C ALA A 397 -9.17 10.95 -26.90
N ALA A 398 -9.74 10.89 -28.11
CA ALA A 398 -10.89 10.04 -28.44
C ALA A 398 -10.63 8.56 -28.15
N ASN A 399 -9.43 8.05 -28.44
CA ASN A 399 -9.08 6.65 -28.15
C ASN A 399 -9.10 6.34 -26.64
N LEU A 400 -8.68 7.32 -25.81
CA LEU A 400 -8.73 7.18 -24.36
C LEU A 400 -10.17 7.26 -23.84
N GLU A 401 -10.96 8.20 -24.39
CA GLU A 401 -12.39 8.36 -24.09
C GLU A 401 -13.16 7.08 -24.45
N ASP A 402 -12.88 6.48 -25.61
CA ASP A 402 -13.53 5.26 -26.08
C ASP A 402 -13.22 4.06 -25.19
N LEU A 403 -11.95 3.90 -24.75
CA LEU A 403 -11.59 2.84 -23.80
C LEU A 403 -12.33 3.02 -22.47
N LEU A 404 -12.35 4.25 -21.92
CA LEU A 404 -13.00 4.52 -20.63
C LEU A 404 -14.52 4.48 -20.70
N ARG A 405 -15.13 4.73 -21.88
CA ARG A 405 -16.58 4.57 -22.07
C ARG A 405 -17.04 3.12 -21.86
N HIS A 406 -16.14 2.16 -22.03
CA HIS A 406 -16.37 0.74 -21.79
C HIS A 406 -15.87 0.27 -20.41
N SER A 407 -15.51 1.18 -19.49
CA SER A 407 -15.25 0.87 -18.09
C SER A 407 -16.55 0.86 -17.27
N LEU A 408 -16.49 0.47 -16.00
CA LEU A 408 -17.65 0.50 -15.11
C LEU A 408 -18.16 1.93 -14.86
N GLY A 409 -17.25 2.91 -14.71
CA GLY A 409 -17.56 4.34 -14.60
C GLY A 409 -17.92 5.01 -15.94
N GLY A 410 -17.64 4.32 -17.05
CA GLY A 410 -18.21 4.59 -18.36
C GLY A 410 -18.13 6.06 -18.83
N PRO A 411 -19.25 6.66 -19.26
CA PRO A 411 -19.28 8.02 -19.81
C PRO A 411 -18.75 9.11 -18.87
N ARG A 412 -18.93 8.97 -17.55
CA ARG A 412 -18.46 9.95 -16.57
C ARG A 412 -16.94 10.05 -16.59
N LEU A 413 -16.26 8.92 -16.57
CA LEU A 413 -14.81 8.86 -16.60
C LEU A 413 -14.26 9.32 -17.96
N ALA A 414 -14.93 8.94 -19.05
CA ALA A 414 -14.59 9.43 -20.40
C ALA A 414 -14.68 10.98 -20.49
N GLY A 415 -15.71 11.59 -19.89
CA GLY A 415 -15.87 13.04 -19.86
C GLY A 415 -14.75 13.82 -19.16
N GLN A 416 -13.98 13.16 -18.30
CA GLN A 416 -12.87 13.79 -17.55
C GLN A 416 -11.52 13.75 -18.30
N VAL A 417 -11.41 12.99 -19.40
CA VAL A 417 -10.15 12.75 -20.11
C VAL A 417 -9.48 14.06 -20.55
N ARG A 418 -10.23 14.98 -21.15
CA ARG A 418 -9.67 16.23 -21.68
C ARG A 418 -9.16 17.17 -20.57
N GLY A 419 -9.91 17.25 -19.46
CA GLY A 419 -9.47 18.01 -18.28
C GLY A 419 -8.17 17.44 -17.69
N ALA A 420 -8.08 16.12 -17.59
CA ALA A 420 -6.89 15.42 -17.14
C ALA A 420 -5.69 15.63 -18.07
N LEU A 421 -5.87 15.52 -19.39
CA LEU A 421 -4.82 15.81 -20.38
C LEU A 421 -4.31 17.25 -20.28
N ALA A 422 -5.22 18.22 -20.16
CA ALA A 422 -4.86 19.63 -19.99
C ALA A 422 -4.05 19.86 -18.69
N TRP A 423 -4.40 19.17 -17.61
CA TRP A 423 -3.61 19.22 -16.37
C TRP A 423 -2.22 18.62 -16.56
N LEU A 424 -2.11 17.43 -17.16
CA LEU A 424 -0.83 16.76 -17.41
C LEU A 424 0.10 17.61 -18.30
N GLU A 425 -0.45 18.29 -19.31
CA GLU A 425 0.31 19.21 -20.17
C GLU A 425 0.82 20.42 -19.39
N ARG A 426 -0.04 21.07 -18.59
CA ARG A 426 0.36 22.21 -17.74
C ARG A 426 1.49 21.83 -16.77
N GLN A 427 1.47 20.62 -16.25
CA GLN A 427 2.50 20.10 -15.34
C GLN A 427 3.73 19.53 -16.06
N LYS A 428 3.83 19.65 -17.39
CA LYS A 428 4.93 19.09 -18.22
C LYS A 428 5.13 17.58 -18.03
N LEU A 429 4.06 16.86 -17.68
CA LEU A 429 4.01 15.40 -17.60
C LEU A 429 3.56 14.77 -18.92
N ALA A 430 2.81 15.50 -19.73
CA ALA A 430 2.44 15.13 -21.09
C ALA A 430 2.72 16.28 -22.07
N TYR A 431 2.75 15.97 -23.36
CA TYR A 431 2.79 16.93 -24.44
C TYR A 431 1.78 16.55 -25.51
N ARG A 432 1.33 17.56 -26.28
CA ARG A 432 0.52 17.38 -27.47
C ARG A 432 1.40 17.45 -28.71
N GLU A 433 1.15 16.55 -29.65
CA GLU A 433 1.74 16.56 -30.98
C GLU A 433 0.67 17.06 -31.96
N SER A 434 1.00 18.16 -32.65
CA SER A 434 0.16 18.66 -33.74
C SER A 434 0.40 17.81 -34.99
N PRO A 435 -0.61 17.67 -35.88
CA PRO A 435 -0.41 16.97 -37.14
C PRO A 435 0.77 17.56 -37.92
N MET A 436 1.51 16.71 -38.63
CA MET A 436 2.65 17.13 -39.45
C MET A 436 2.23 18.24 -40.43
N PRO A 437 3.09 19.24 -40.71
CA PRO A 437 2.80 20.27 -41.70
C PRO A 437 2.45 19.62 -43.05
N GLY A 438 1.22 19.83 -43.54
CA GLY A 438 0.70 19.21 -44.77
C GLY A 438 -0.39 18.15 -44.55
N ALA A 439 -0.53 17.60 -43.34
CA ALA A 439 -1.66 16.74 -42.97
C ALA A 439 -2.84 17.61 -42.50
N VAL A 440 -3.64 18.08 -43.46
CA VAL A 440 -4.84 18.87 -43.15
C VAL A 440 -5.85 18.00 -42.41
N GLY A 441 -6.16 18.33 -41.15
CA GLY A 441 -7.32 17.78 -40.42
C GLY A 441 -7.09 16.56 -39.50
N GLY A 442 -5.85 16.19 -39.16
CA GLY A 442 -5.59 15.11 -38.19
C GLY A 442 -5.94 15.49 -36.74
N PRO A 443 -6.36 14.53 -35.89
CA PRO A 443 -6.64 14.81 -34.48
C PRO A 443 -5.35 15.08 -33.70
N VAL A 444 -5.42 15.98 -32.71
CA VAL A 444 -4.32 16.24 -31.76
C VAL A 444 -4.02 14.96 -30.98
N ARG A 445 -2.74 14.58 -30.92
CA ARG A 445 -2.28 13.36 -30.24
C ARG A 445 -1.52 13.74 -28.97
N PHE A 446 -1.57 12.86 -27.97
CA PHE A 446 -0.95 13.07 -26.67
C PHE A 446 0.02 11.95 -26.35
N ALA A 447 1.15 12.29 -25.74
CA ALA A 447 2.08 11.35 -25.15
C ALA A 447 2.66 11.89 -23.85
N LEU A 448 3.14 10.99 -22.99
CA LEU A 448 3.87 11.40 -21.80
C LEU A 448 5.27 11.93 -22.16
N THR A 449 5.69 12.97 -21.46
CA THR A 449 7.11 13.35 -21.40
C THR A 449 7.91 12.24 -20.73
N LEU A 450 9.25 12.29 -20.77
CA LEU A 450 10.05 11.30 -20.06
C LEU A 450 9.80 11.35 -18.55
N LEU A 451 9.63 12.56 -17.98
CA LEU A 451 9.23 12.74 -16.58
C LEU A 451 7.89 12.05 -16.32
N GLY A 452 6.84 12.37 -17.08
CA GLY A 452 5.52 11.74 -16.90
C GLY A 452 5.56 10.22 -17.02
N ARG A 453 6.28 9.70 -18.03
CA ARG A 453 6.42 8.25 -18.25
C ARG A 453 7.14 7.57 -17.10
N ARG A 454 8.22 8.15 -16.58
CA ARG A 454 8.94 7.58 -15.42
C ARG A 454 8.15 7.71 -14.14
N THR A 455 7.45 8.83 -13.91
CA THR A 455 6.53 9.03 -12.78
C THR A 455 5.50 7.91 -12.72
N VAL A 456 4.78 7.70 -13.82
CA VAL A 456 3.75 6.68 -13.91
C VAL A 456 4.33 5.27 -13.78
N ARG A 457 5.45 4.95 -14.45
CA ARG A 457 6.05 3.60 -14.37
C ARG A 457 6.67 3.30 -13.01
N ALA A 458 7.17 4.32 -12.31
CA ALA A 458 7.65 4.19 -10.93
C ALA A 458 6.51 4.27 -9.89
N VAL A 459 5.28 4.46 -10.35
CA VAL A 459 4.04 4.58 -9.55
C VAL A 459 4.02 5.85 -8.68
N VAL A 460 4.97 6.78 -8.87
CA VAL A 460 5.05 8.02 -8.09
C VAL A 460 3.77 8.85 -8.29
N PRO A 461 3.16 9.41 -7.22
CA PRO A 461 1.97 10.25 -7.36
C PRO A 461 2.24 11.42 -8.31
N LEU A 462 1.31 11.69 -9.25
CA LEU A 462 1.50 12.76 -10.22
C LEU A 462 1.72 14.15 -9.58
N PRO A 463 0.97 14.56 -8.53
CA PRO A 463 1.22 15.84 -7.86
C PRO A 463 2.61 15.90 -7.22
N PHE A 464 3.10 14.78 -6.68
CA PHE A 464 4.44 14.70 -6.11
C PHE A 464 5.50 15.00 -7.17
N ALA A 465 5.44 14.33 -8.33
CA ALA A 465 6.42 14.53 -9.39
C ALA A 465 6.34 15.92 -10.02
N ALA A 466 5.11 16.44 -10.19
CA ALA A 466 4.88 17.79 -10.69
C ALA A 466 5.46 18.85 -9.74
N GLY A 467 5.13 18.79 -8.45
CA GLY A 467 5.65 19.71 -7.44
C GLY A 467 7.17 19.62 -7.29
N TYR A 468 7.73 18.40 -7.30
CA TYR A 468 9.18 18.21 -7.27
C TYR A 468 9.88 18.85 -8.48
N ALA A 469 9.35 18.63 -9.69
CA ALA A 469 9.93 19.19 -10.90
C ALA A 469 9.78 20.72 -10.97
N GLN A 470 8.66 21.24 -10.50
CA GLN A 470 8.43 22.67 -10.37
C GLN A 470 9.42 23.31 -9.37
N LEU A 471 9.63 22.72 -8.20
CA LEU A 471 10.62 23.21 -7.25
C LEU A 471 12.04 23.22 -7.84
N LEU A 472 12.46 22.15 -8.53
CA LEU A 472 13.77 22.14 -9.17
C LEU A 472 13.89 23.23 -10.25
N ARG A 473 12.85 23.44 -11.05
CA ARG A 473 12.79 24.57 -11.99
C ARG A 473 12.98 25.90 -11.27
N ASP A 474 12.24 26.13 -10.19
CA ASP A 474 12.25 27.41 -9.47
C ASP A 474 13.62 27.66 -8.79
N LEU A 475 14.27 26.62 -8.26
CA LEU A 475 15.65 26.69 -7.77
C LEU A 475 16.64 27.06 -8.89
N MET A 476 16.51 26.48 -10.08
CA MET A 476 17.33 26.83 -11.25
C MET A 476 17.04 28.25 -11.74
N LEU A 477 15.83 28.78 -11.58
CA LEU A 477 15.52 30.17 -11.96
C LEU A 477 16.03 31.19 -10.94
N THR A 478 16.26 30.77 -9.69
CA THR A 478 16.72 31.65 -8.61
C THR A 478 18.16 32.13 -8.83
N GLU A 479 19.05 31.27 -9.35
CA GLU A 479 20.44 31.65 -9.66
C GLU A 479 20.98 30.92 -10.90
N ALA A 480 21.85 31.59 -11.66
CA ALA A 480 22.38 31.05 -12.92
C ALA A 480 23.53 30.02 -12.75
N SER A 481 24.18 30.00 -11.58
CA SER A 481 25.26 29.05 -11.27
C SER A 481 24.77 27.63 -11.03
N ASP A 482 23.51 27.48 -10.60
CA ASP A 482 22.87 26.24 -10.15
C ASP A 482 23.50 25.64 -8.86
N ASP A 483 24.22 26.46 -8.08
CA ASP A 483 24.92 26.03 -6.85
C ASP A 483 23.95 25.48 -5.80
N LEU A 484 22.70 25.96 -5.76
CA LEU A 484 21.65 25.43 -4.89
C LEU A 484 21.46 23.92 -5.10
N LEU A 485 21.55 23.43 -6.34
CA LEU A 485 21.40 22.01 -6.63
C LEU A 485 22.61 21.20 -6.15
N GLU A 486 23.81 21.80 -6.11
CA GLU A 486 25.00 21.16 -5.56
C GLU A 486 24.96 21.03 -4.04
N HIS A 487 24.31 21.99 -3.37
CA HIS A 487 24.15 22.00 -1.92
C HIS A 487 23.03 21.07 -1.45
N TRP A 488 22.26 20.46 -2.35
CA TRP A 488 21.22 19.49 -1.99
C TRP A 488 21.74 18.39 -1.05
N ARG A 489 21.03 18.19 0.06
CA ARG A 489 21.35 17.20 1.07
C ARG A 489 20.32 16.07 1.05
N PRO A 490 20.68 14.87 1.54
CA PRO A 490 19.73 13.77 1.68
C PRO A 490 18.45 14.20 2.42
N MET A 491 18.60 15.04 3.43
CA MET A 491 17.49 15.57 4.20
C MET A 491 16.46 16.37 3.40
N ASP A 492 16.87 17.13 2.38
CA ASP A 492 15.93 17.85 1.52
C ASP A 492 14.98 16.86 0.84
N THR A 493 15.51 15.70 0.46
CA THR A 493 14.71 14.60 -0.09
C THR A 493 13.68 14.08 0.92
N LEU A 494 14.09 13.84 2.17
CA LEU A 494 13.18 13.39 3.22
C LEU A 494 12.13 14.44 3.59
N LEU A 495 12.50 15.71 3.58
CA LEU A 495 11.60 16.83 3.81
C LEU A 495 10.51 16.88 2.75
N LEU A 496 10.88 16.86 1.47
CA LEU A 496 9.91 16.88 0.38
C LEU A 496 8.97 15.69 0.42
N LEU A 497 9.50 14.50 0.73
CA LEU A 497 8.70 13.32 0.94
C LEU A 497 7.67 13.51 2.06
N ASN A 498 8.08 14.06 3.21
CA ASN A 498 7.15 14.27 4.32
C ASN A 498 6.14 15.40 4.10
N LEU A 499 6.45 16.38 3.24
CA LEU A 499 5.52 17.47 2.89
C LEU A 499 4.48 17.03 1.86
N LEU A 500 4.88 16.18 0.91
CA LEU A 500 4.01 15.72 -0.17
C LEU A 500 3.36 14.37 0.12
N HIS A 501 3.71 13.72 1.22
CA HIS A 501 3.07 12.47 1.64
C HIS A 501 1.64 12.75 2.09
N GLU A 502 0.66 12.05 1.50
CA GLU A 502 -0.77 12.28 1.77
C GLU A 502 -1.18 12.03 3.22
N ARG A 503 -0.48 11.13 3.93
CA ARG A 503 -0.84 10.70 5.30
C ARG A 503 0.39 10.62 6.20
N PRO A 504 1.02 11.76 6.52
CA PRO A 504 2.18 11.75 7.42
C PRO A 504 1.79 11.13 8.76
N PRO A 505 2.71 10.45 9.45
CA PRO A 505 2.40 9.86 10.74
C PRO A 505 1.96 10.93 11.73
N ASN A 506 0.98 10.59 12.56
CA ASN A 506 0.65 11.39 13.72
C ASN A 506 1.62 11.04 14.86
N LEU A 507 2.62 11.90 15.04
CA LEU A 507 3.62 11.78 16.11
C LEU A 507 3.19 12.46 17.41
N GLY A 508 1.93 12.90 17.51
CA GLY A 508 1.38 13.60 18.68
C GLY A 508 1.81 15.07 18.79
N TRP A 509 2.54 15.59 17.80
CA TRP A 509 3.01 16.98 17.81
C TRP A 509 1.92 17.97 17.46
N ARG A 510 1.97 19.12 18.13
CA ARG A 510 1.34 20.36 17.69
C ARG A 510 2.44 21.35 17.34
N PHE A 511 2.16 22.26 16.40
CA PHE A 511 3.08 23.36 16.13
C PHE A 511 3.13 24.28 17.35
N SER A 512 4.33 24.48 17.91
CA SER A 512 4.58 25.25 19.13
C SER A 512 6.00 25.82 19.12
N GLU A 513 6.28 26.82 19.95
CA GLU A 513 7.62 27.38 20.13
C GLU A 513 8.64 26.32 20.57
N ALA A 514 8.23 25.37 21.42
CA ALA A 514 9.10 24.26 21.82
C ALA A 514 9.50 23.36 20.62
N LEU A 515 8.58 23.12 19.67
CA LEU A 515 8.92 22.38 18.45
C LEU A 515 9.85 23.19 17.53
N VAL A 516 9.58 24.50 17.40
CA VAL A 516 10.42 25.42 16.63
C VAL A 516 11.85 25.41 17.16
N GLN A 517 12.04 25.60 18.46
CA GLN A 517 13.36 25.56 19.12
C GLN A 517 14.08 24.22 18.90
N LYS A 518 13.37 23.09 19.03
CA LYS A 518 13.96 21.77 18.74
C LYS A 518 14.44 21.65 17.30
N VAL A 519 13.63 22.06 16.32
CA VAL A 519 14.00 22.00 14.90
C VAL A 519 15.14 22.96 14.59
N ASP A 520 15.14 24.16 15.16
CA ASP A 520 16.17 25.17 14.92
C ASP A 520 17.51 24.77 15.52
N SER A 521 17.52 24.34 16.79
CA SER A 521 18.72 23.80 17.45
C SER A 521 19.26 22.58 16.69
N TRP A 522 18.35 21.71 16.24
CA TRP A 522 18.71 20.55 15.44
C TRP A 522 19.39 20.97 14.13
N CYS A 523 18.87 21.97 13.41
CA CYS A 523 19.51 22.43 12.18
C CYS A 523 20.87 23.10 12.43
N GLU A 524 21.01 23.81 13.55
CA GLU A 524 22.28 24.44 13.96
C GLU A 524 23.38 23.41 14.23
N GLU A 525 23.06 22.26 14.83
CA GLU A 525 24.00 21.15 15.02
C GLU A 525 24.63 20.63 13.71
N PHE A 526 23.90 20.75 12.58
CA PHE A 526 24.41 20.33 11.27
C PHE A 526 25.16 21.44 10.53
N GLY A 527 25.08 22.70 10.97
CA GLY A 527 25.78 23.84 10.35
C GLY A 527 25.61 23.87 8.82
N ALA A 528 26.72 23.79 8.09
CA ALA A 528 26.74 23.80 6.62
C ALA A 528 26.10 22.55 5.96
N ASP A 529 25.85 21.48 6.73
CA ASP A 529 25.17 20.26 6.28
C ASP A 529 23.68 20.21 6.62
N ALA A 530 23.13 21.30 7.18
CA ALA A 530 21.69 21.45 7.37
C ALA A 530 20.93 21.34 6.02
N PRO A 531 19.64 20.97 6.04
CA PRO A 531 18.84 20.90 4.81
C PRO A 531 18.85 22.23 4.08
N LEU A 532 19.13 22.18 2.78
CA LEU A 532 19.09 23.33 1.90
C LEU A 532 17.77 24.11 2.03
N LEU A 533 16.65 23.39 2.04
CA LEU A 533 15.31 23.98 2.04
C LEU A 533 14.94 24.59 3.40
N ALA A 534 15.61 24.19 4.47
CA ALA A 534 15.37 24.75 5.81
C ALA A 534 15.64 26.26 5.86
N ARG A 535 16.54 26.78 5.02
CA ARG A 535 16.83 28.23 4.96
C ARG A 535 15.66 29.10 4.50
N TYR A 536 14.72 28.52 3.74
CA TYR A 536 13.51 29.22 3.29
C TYR A 536 12.33 28.99 4.23
N MET A 537 12.38 27.92 5.03
CA MET A 537 11.27 27.50 5.89
C MET A 537 11.33 28.08 7.29
N ARG A 538 12.53 28.19 7.85
CA ARG A 538 12.77 28.61 9.24
C ARG A 538 12.73 30.14 9.37
N GLY A 539 12.76 30.63 10.61
CA GLY A 539 12.77 32.05 10.94
C GLY A 539 11.43 32.57 11.45
N ALA A 540 11.39 33.87 11.74
CA ALA A 540 10.20 34.56 12.22
C ALA A 540 9.09 34.58 11.13
N PRO A 541 7.80 34.71 11.50
CA PRO A 541 6.69 34.72 10.55
C PRO A 541 6.85 35.69 9.36
N GLU A 542 7.54 36.81 9.57
CA GLU A 542 7.77 37.88 8.59
C GLU A 542 8.90 37.56 7.60
N THR A 543 9.83 36.68 7.99
CA THR A 543 11.05 36.36 7.23
C THR A 543 11.02 34.97 6.59
N SER A 544 10.20 34.07 7.13
CA SER A 544 9.96 32.74 6.54
C SER A 544 9.34 32.88 5.15
N ARG A 545 9.90 32.15 4.18
CA ARG A 545 9.40 32.01 2.80
C ARG A 545 8.80 30.63 2.57
N ALA A 546 8.26 30.03 3.62
CA ALA A 546 7.66 28.70 3.55
C ALA A 546 6.50 28.64 2.56
N ASP A 547 5.73 29.72 2.41
CA ASP A 547 4.62 29.84 1.46
C ASP A 547 5.09 29.82 0.00
N GLU A 548 6.19 30.50 -0.33
CA GLU A 548 6.78 30.47 -1.67
C GLU A 548 7.28 29.05 -2.03
N LEU A 549 7.97 28.40 -1.09
CA LEU A 549 8.49 27.05 -1.29
C LEU A 549 7.35 26.02 -1.41
N LEU A 550 6.36 26.07 -0.53
CA LEU A 550 5.17 25.21 -0.62
C LEU A 550 4.38 25.48 -1.90
N GLY A 551 4.27 26.74 -2.32
CA GLY A 551 3.66 27.12 -3.60
C GLY A 551 4.40 26.51 -4.80
N SER A 552 5.74 26.47 -4.76
CA SER A 552 6.57 25.79 -5.76
C SER A 552 6.33 24.28 -5.81
N LEU A 553 5.91 23.68 -4.69
CA LEU A 553 5.51 22.28 -4.60
C LEU A 553 4.05 22.03 -4.98
N GLY A 554 3.29 23.06 -5.38
CA GLY A 554 1.86 22.97 -5.65
C GLY A 554 1.00 22.83 -4.38
N ILE A 555 1.56 23.12 -3.21
CA ILE A 555 0.86 23.11 -1.92
C ILE A 555 0.40 24.55 -1.65
N ALA A 556 -0.92 24.78 -1.67
CA ALA A 556 -1.51 26.09 -1.40
C ALA A 556 -2.15 26.12 0.01
N PRO A 557 -1.50 26.72 1.02
CA PRO A 557 -2.12 26.93 2.33
C PRO A 557 -3.25 27.97 2.22
N ALA A 558 -4.46 27.62 2.66
CA ALA A 558 -5.67 28.41 2.38
C ALA A 558 -5.79 29.71 3.21
N GLY A 559 -6.35 30.77 2.59
CA GLY A 559 -6.91 31.97 3.24
C GLY A 559 -5.92 33.04 3.72
N ARG A 560 -6.43 34.07 4.43
CA ARG A 560 -5.65 35.20 5.00
C ARG A 560 -4.54 34.77 5.98
N LYS A 561 -4.53 33.51 6.44
CA LYS A 561 -3.52 32.89 7.32
C LYS A 561 -2.46 32.07 6.56
N GLY A 562 -2.42 32.15 5.22
CA GLY A 562 -1.59 31.31 4.35
C GLY A 562 -0.12 31.21 4.76
N LYS A 563 0.54 32.33 5.09
CA LYS A 563 1.94 32.33 5.54
C LYS A 563 2.17 31.61 6.88
N ALA A 564 1.30 31.84 7.86
CA ALA A 564 1.41 31.20 9.17
C ALA A 564 1.18 29.68 9.07
N GLU A 565 0.21 29.25 8.27
CA GLU A 565 -0.05 27.83 8.04
C GLU A 565 1.08 27.18 7.22
N ALA A 566 1.64 27.89 6.23
CA ALA A 566 2.81 27.44 5.48
C ALA A 566 4.01 27.18 6.40
N ARG A 567 4.31 28.13 7.28
CA ARG A 567 5.38 28.01 8.28
C ARG A 567 5.14 26.80 9.20
N LYS A 568 3.91 26.63 9.69
CA LYS A 568 3.52 25.46 10.50
C LYS A 568 3.75 24.13 9.78
N LEU A 569 3.30 24.01 8.54
CA LEU A 569 3.51 22.81 7.73
C LEU A 569 5.00 22.53 7.50
N ALA A 570 5.79 23.57 7.24
CA ALA A 570 7.22 23.48 7.01
C ALA A 570 7.98 22.94 8.23
N TYR A 571 7.75 23.49 9.43
CA TYR A 571 8.39 23.01 10.66
C TYR A 571 7.99 21.58 11.03
N LEU A 572 6.71 21.22 10.84
CA LEU A 572 6.25 19.84 11.05
C LEU A 572 6.90 18.87 10.03
N GLY A 573 7.09 19.30 8.78
CA GLY A 573 7.81 18.56 7.75
C GLY A 573 9.29 18.35 8.11
N LEU A 574 9.98 19.41 8.56
CA LEU A 574 11.37 19.36 8.99
C LEU A 574 11.58 18.42 10.18
N ALA A 575 10.73 18.51 11.21
CA ALA A 575 10.80 17.62 12.37
C ALA A 575 10.65 16.14 11.97
N ARG A 576 9.70 15.84 11.07
CA ARG A 576 9.51 14.49 10.53
C ARG A 576 10.72 14.00 9.74
N ALA A 577 11.28 14.86 8.89
CA ALA A 577 12.47 14.52 8.12
C ALA A 577 13.68 14.26 9.01
N ALA A 578 13.85 15.05 10.07
CA ALA A 578 14.94 14.90 11.04
C ALA A 578 14.85 13.58 11.82
N VAL A 579 13.66 13.19 12.29
CA VAL A 579 13.43 11.88 12.93
C VAL A 579 13.87 10.72 12.04
N LEU A 580 13.40 10.69 10.78
CA LEU A 580 13.80 9.62 9.86
C LEU A 580 15.27 9.68 9.49
N PHE A 581 15.84 10.87 9.39
CA PHE A 581 17.26 11.02 9.11
C PHE A 581 18.11 10.43 10.24
N GLU A 582 17.79 10.74 11.49
CA GLU A 582 18.43 10.14 12.67
C GLU A 582 18.28 8.62 12.69
N ARG A 583 17.09 8.11 12.38
CA ARG A 583 16.85 6.66 12.29
C ARG A 583 17.61 6.01 11.14
N SER A 584 17.77 6.68 10.00
CA SER A 584 18.60 6.19 8.88
C SER A 584 20.09 6.10 9.23
N ARG A 585 20.53 6.85 10.26
CA ARG A 585 21.87 6.80 10.85
C ARG A 585 21.96 5.86 12.06
N GLY A 586 20.89 5.10 12.33
CA GLY A 586 20.77 4.11 13.41
C GLY A 586 20.88 4.62 14.84
N ARG A 587 20.50 5.87 15.08
CA ARG A 587 20.24 6.34 16.44
C ARG A 587 19.10 5.53 17.07
N ALA A 588 19.25 5.05 18.31
CA ALA A 588 18.26 4.17 18.94
C ALA A 588 16.86 4.80 19.03
N VAL A 589 15.81 3.97 18.98
CA VAL A 589 14.41 4.45 19.01
C VAL A 589 14.14 5.27 20.28
N GLY A 590 14.61 4.79 21.45
CA GLY A 590 14.42 5.49 22.73
C GLY A 590 15.06 6.88 22.76
N ASP A 591 16.23 7.05 22.16
CA ASP A 591 16.91 8.36 22.09
C ASP A 591 16.12 9.34 21.22
N VAL A 592 15.60 8.86 20.08
CA VAL A 592 14.78 9.67 19.18
C VAL A 592 13.44 10.03 19.84
N GLU A 593 12.81 9.07 20.54
CA GLU A 593 11.59 9.30 21.32
C GLU A 593 11.80 10.38 22.39
N LEU A 594 12.90 10.31 23.14
CA LEU A 594 13.24 11.27 24.17
C LEU A 594 13.48 12.67 23.57
N ARG A 595 14.36 12.76 22.57
CA ARG A 595 14.73 14.03 21.91
C ARG A 595 13.51 14.73 21.33
N TRP A 596 12.69 13.99 20.60
CA TRP A 596 11.56 14.55 19.87
C TRP A 596 10.22 14.46 20.61
N SER A 597 10.23 13.95 21.84
CA SER A 597 9.02 13.75 22.68
C SER A 597 7.93 12.94 21.96
N ILE A 598 8.32 11.84 21.32
CA ILE A 598 7.43 10.93 20.59
C ILE A 598 7.07 9.75 21.51
N LYS A 599 5.83 9.26 21.41
CA LYS A 599 5.41 8.02 22.07
C LYS A 599 5.27 6.89 21.06
N ASN A 600 5.85 5.73 21.35
CA ASN A 600 5.75 4.50 20.55
C ASN A 600 6.21 4.68 19.09
N LEU A 601 7.39 5.27 18.90
CA LEU A 601 8.02 5.41 17.59
C LEU A 601 8.25 4.03 16.97
N ALA A 602 8.63 3.00 17.75
CA ALA A 602 8.83 1.64 17.24
C ALA A 602 7.62 1.08 16.46
N GLY A 603 6.40 1.31 16.96
CA GLY A 603 5.17 0.86 16.30
C GLY A 603 4.68 1.75 15.16
N LEU A 604 5.26 2.94 14.98
CA LEU A 604 4.92 3.89 13.92
C LEU A 604 5.94 3.88 12.77
N GLU A 605 7.22 3.73 13.11
CA GLU A 605 8.36 3.91 12.21
C GLU A 605 8.38 2.88 11.09
N GLU A 606 8.14 1.59 11.36
CA GLU A 606 8.24 0.53 10.35
C GLU A 606 7.34 0.85 9.14
N ARG A 607 6.06 1.13 9.40
CA ARG A 607 5.10 1.48 8.35
C ARG A 607 5.43 2.80 7.68
N TRP A 608 5.71 3.85 8.47
CA TRP A 608 6.03 5.16 7.92
C TRP A 608 7.25 5.12 7.01
N ARG A 609 8.30 4.41 7.43
CA ARG A 609 9.50 4.17 6.64
C ARG A 609 9.15 3.39 5.37
N ASP A 610 8.42 2.29 5.48
CA ASP A 610 8.11 1.43 4.33
C ASP A 610 7.28 2.18 3.28
N ASP A 611 6.34 3.03 3.71
CA ASP A 611 5.56 3.92 2.83
C ASP A 611 6.47 4.91 2.07
N LEU A 612 7.55 5.41 2.70
CA LEU A 612 8.50 6.35 2.07
C LEU A 612 9.59 5.68 1.23
N LEU A 613 10.03 4.47 1.59
CA LEU A 613 11.08 3.74 0.86
C LEU A 613 10.71 3.53 -0.60
N TRP A 614 9.42 3.30 -0.86
CA TRP A 614 8.90 3.20 -2.22
C TRP A 614 8.99 4.54 -2.96
N LEU A 615 8.53 5.64 -2.37
CA LEU A 615 8.60 6.98 -2.99
C LEU A 615 10.05 7.39 -3.26
N LEU A 616 10.98 7.08 -2.35
CA LEU A 616 12.42 7.29 -2.56
C LEU A 616 12.94 6.51 -3.79
N GLY A 617 12.55 5.25 -3.92
CA GLY A 617 12.90 4.42 -5.07
C GLY A 617 12.40 5.04 -6.37
N GLY A 618 11.13 5.47 -6.38
CA GLY A 618 10.52 6.13 -7.52
C GLY A 618 11.18 7.46 -7.88
N LEU A 619 11.46 8.31 -6.89
CA LEU A 619 12.21 9.55 -7.08
C LEU A 619 13.60 9.31 -7.67
N GLY A 620 14.29 8.25 -7.25
CA GLY A 620 15.57 7.83 -7.83
C GLY A 620 15.52 7.66 -9.36
N HIS A 621 14.39 7.19 -9.91
CA HIS A 621 14.20 7.07 -11.36
C HIS A 621 13.92 8.42 -12.05
N LEU A 622 13.38 9.40 -11.32
CA LEU A 622 13.10 10.75 -11.85
C LEU A 622 14.37 11.62 -11.91
N LEU A 623 15.39 11.32 -11.09
CA LEU A 623 16.67 12.04 -11.01
C LEU A 623 17.59 11.74 -12.21
N ASP A 624 17.12 12.14 -13.39
CA ASP A 624 17.79 12.08 -14.67
C ASP A 624 17.53 13.38 -15.41
N VAL A 625 18.57 13.98 -15.96
CA VAL A 625 18.49 15.28 -16.63
C VAL A 625 17.46 15.30 -17.77
N HIS A 626 17.24 14.17 -18.45
CA HIS A 626 16.27 14.07 -19.54
C HIS A 626 14.82 14.19 -19.06
N CYS A 627 14.52 13.87 -17.81
CA CYS A 627 13.20 14.13 -17.23
C CYS A 627 12.89 15.63 -17.19
N PHE A 628 13.92 16.46 -17.02
CA PHE A 628 13.78 17.91 -16.88
C PHE A 628 14.03 18.66 -18.20
N TYR A 629 14.06 17.95 -19.34
CA TYR A 629 14.35 18.55 -20.65
C TYR A 629 13.48 19.77 -20.96
N PHE A 630 12.15 19.65 -20.84
CA PHE A 630 11.22 20.74 -21.11
C PHE A 630 11.45 21.95 -20.19
N TYR A 631 11.71 21.70 -18.91
CA TYR A 631 12.05 22.76 -17.96
C TYR A 631 13.37 23.47 -18.33
N LEU A 632 14.41 22.69 -18.63
CA LEU A 632 15.72 23.22 -18.99
C LEU A 632 15.68 24.06 -20.27
N ARG A 633 14.98 23.57 -21.30
CA ARG A 633 14.92 24.24 -22.61
C ARG A 633 13.94 25.41 -22.63
N GLU A 634 12.71 25.22 -22.17
CA GLU A 634 11.64 26.22 -22.33
C GLU A 634 11.64 27.28 -21.22
N HIS A 635 12.05 26.91 -20.00
CA HIS A 635 11.98 27.82 -18.85
C HIS A 635 13.35 28.37 -18.44
N CYS A 636 14.40 27.54 -18.47
CA CYS A 636 15.72 27.93 -17.96
C CYS A 636 16.71 28.39 -19.05
N ALA A 637 16.30 28.38 -20.33
CA ALA A 637 17.14 28.70 -21.48
C ALA A 637 18.54 28.03 -21.42
N ALA A 638 18.59 26.76 -20.99
CA ALA A 638 19.83 26.09 -20.63
C ALA A 638 20.67 25.75 -21.86
N ASN A 639 21.93 26.23 -21.87
CA ASN A 639 22.95 25.79 -22.82
C ASN A 639 23.55 24.42 -22.41
N ASP A 640 24.37 23.82 -23.29
CA ASP A 640 24.97 22.51 -23.04
C ASP A 640 25.82 22.46 -21.75
N ALA A 641 26.50 23.57 -21.40
CA ALA A 641 27.29 23.65 -20.18
C ALA A 641 26.41 23.56 -18.93
N ARG A 642 25.29 24.29 -18.91
CA ARG A 642 24.29 24.25 -17.84
C ARG A 642 23.66 22.87 -17.72
N VAL A 643 23.27 22.25 -18.84
CA VAL A 643 22.73 20.87 -18.86
C VAL A 643 23.72 19.88 -18.24
N ARG A 644 25.03 20.01 -18.53
CA ARG A 644 26.07 19.17 -17.92
C ARG A 644 26.16 19.37 -16.40
N ARG A 645 26.11 20.61 -15.89
CA ARG A 645 26.11 20.88 -14.45
C ARG A 645 24.90 20.27 -13.74
N VAL A 646 23.69 20.53 -14.25
CA VAL A 646 22.45 19.98 -13.69
C VAL A 646 22.48 18.44 -13.71
N LYS A 647 23.00 17.82 -14.77
CA LYS A 647 23.18 16.36 -14.84
C LYS A 647 24.09 15.83 -13.72
N VAL A 648 25.18 16.53 -13.40
CA VAL A 648 26.09 16.14 -12.31
C VAL A 648 25.38 16.28 -10.95
N ALA A 649 24.67 17.38 -10.72
CA ALA A 649 23.90 17.61 -9.50
C ALA A 649 22.83 16.51 -9.29
N LEU A 650 22.00 16.23 -10.30
CA LEU A 650 20.98 15.18 -10.23
C LEU A 650 21.59 13.78 -10.00
N LYS A 651 22.75 13.47 -10.61
CA LYS A 651 23.47 12.21 -10.36
C LYS A 651 23.98 12.12 -8.91
N ARG A 652 24.40 13.24 -8.30
CA ARG A 652 24.75 13.30 -6.87
C ARG A 652 23.51 13.07 -6.01
N GLN A 653 22.42 13.78 -6.27
CA GLN A 653 21.16 13.61 -5.55
C GLN A 653 20.67 12.16 -5.62
N ARG A 654 20.71 11.54 -6.81
CA ARG A 654 20.33 10.14 -7.00
C ARG A 654 21.16 9.19 -6.12
N ARG A 655 22.48 9.39 -6.04
CA ARG A 655 23.35 8.62 -5.14
C ARG A 655 22.97 8.82 -3.67
N GLN A 656 22.69 10.05 -3.25
CA GLN A 656 22.23 10.36 -1.90
C GLN A 656 20.88 9.68 -1.59
N THR A 657 19.92 9.70 -2.52
CA THR A 657 18.62 9.03 -2.39
C THR A 657 18.78 7.53 -2.20
N TYR A 658 19.62 6.85 -3.00
CA TYR A 658 19.89 5.42 -2.79
C TYR A 658 20.62 5.14 -1.48
N GLY A 659 21.53 6.02 -1.05
CA GLY A 659 22.14 5.95 0.28
C GLY A 659 21.11 6.01 1.40
N LEU A 660 20.14 6.94 1.31
CA LEU A 660 19.03 7.03 2.26
C LEU A 660 18.16 5.78 2.27
N ILE A 661 17.85 5.22 1.10
CA ILE A 661 17.06 3.99 1.01
C ILE A 661 17.72 2.87 1.80
N GLU A 662 19.04 2.69 1.66
CA GLU A 662 19.76 1.63 2.38
C GLU A 662 19.86 1.92 3.88
N GLY A 663 20.13 3.18 4.28
CA GLY A 663 20.15 3.58 5.69
C GLY A 663 18.80 3.41 6.37
N LEU A 664 17.72 3.84 5.72
CA LEU A 664 16.36 3.72 6.23
C LEU A 664 15.93 2.25 6.35
N LYS A 665 16.07 1.44 5.30
CA LYS A 665 15.68 0.00 5.34
C LYS A 665 16.22 -0.74 6.54
N ARG A 666 17.41 -0.37 6.98
CA ARG A 666 18.13 -1.03 8.06
C ARG A 666 17.98 -0.31 9.39
N CYS A 667 17.54 0.96 9.35
CA CYS A 667 17.65 1.91 10.44
C CYS A 667 19.01 1.79 11.14
N SER A 668 20.07 1.68 10.32
CA SER A 668 21.40 1.30 10.75
C SER A 668 22.44 1.94 9.83
N PRO A 669 23.47 2.60 10.38
CA PRO A 669 24.54 3.20 9.59
C PRO A 669 25.48 2.13 9.01
N LEU A 670 25.56 0.96 9.65
CA LEU A 670 26.39 -0.17 9.22
C LEU A 670 25.66 -1.15 8.31
N GLY A 671 24.33 -1.16 8.33
CA GLY A 671 23.52 -2.14 7.58
C GLY A 671 23.85 -2.19 6.08
N GLY A 672 23.99 -1.03 5.43
CA GLY A 672 24.34 -0.95 4.00
C GLY A 672 25.76 -1.45 3.71
N LEU A 673 26.72 -1.13 4.56
CA LEU A 673 28.11 -1.61 4.45
C LEU A 673 28.18 -3.13 4.59
N LEU A 674 27.55 -3.67 5.64
CA LEU A 674 27.61 -5.11 5.92
C LEU A 674 26.90 -5.92 4.82
N ASP A 675 25.82 -5.42 4.22
CA ASP A 675 25.20 -6.04 3.05
C ASP A 675 26.09 -5.99 1.80
N LEU A 676 26.82 -4.89 1.58
CA LEU A 676 27.79 -4.79 0.47
C LEU A 676 28.88 -5.85 0.60
N ILE A 677 29.47 -5.97 1.79
CA ILE A 677 30.49 -6.98 2.12
C ILE A 677 29.96 -8.38 1.80
N ARG A 678 28.71 -8.65 2.17
CA ARG A 678 28.06 -9.94 1.94
C ARG A 678 27.75 -10.22 0.47
N LYS A 679 27.30 -9.21 -0.29
CA LYS A 679 26.99 -9.31 -1.73
C LYS A 679 28.23 -9.57 -2.58
N GLN A 680 29.35 -8.90 -2.28
CA GLN A 680 30.57 -9.00 -3.08
C GLN A 680 31.27 -10.38 -2.99
N GLN A 681 30.96 -11.22 -1.99
CA GLN A 681 31.72 -12.45 -1.74
C GLN A 681 30.92 -13.76 -1.65
N LEU A 682 29.58 -13.74 -1.63
CA LEU A 682 28.76 -14.96 -1.41
C LEU A 682 27.64 -15.22 -2.43
N GLY A 683 27.54 -14.45 -3.52
CA GLY A 683 26.41 -14.56 -4.44
C GLY A 683 25.05 -14.27 -3.78
N ARG A 684 23.94 -14.73 -4.38
CA ARG A 684 22.54 -14.47 -3.97
C ARG A 684 22.09 -15.20 -2.66
N LYS A 685 22.85 -15.10 -1.56
CA LYS A 685 22.40 -15.59 -0.22
C LYS A 685 21.66 -14.50 0.59
N PRO A 686 20.80 -14.86 1.56
CA PRO A 686 19.90 -13.91 2.24
C PRO A 686 20.66 -12.82 3.01
N LYS A 687 20.05 -11.63 2.96
CA LYS A 687 20.37 -10.37 3.64
C LYS A 687 20.71 -10.55 5.14
N ILE A 688 21.50 -9.65 5.73
CA ILE A 688 21.69 -9.64 7.19
C ILE A 688 20.35 -9.31 7.86
N GLY A 689 19.99 -10.06 8.90
CA GLY A 689 18.76 -9.82 9.66
C GLY A 689 18.87 -8.55 10.50
N LEU A 690 17.78 -7.79 10.62
CA LEU A 690 17.69 -6.60 11.49
C LEU A 690 18.10 -6.93 12.93
N THR A 691 17.81 -8.14 13.42
CA THR A 691 18.20 -8.60 14.76
C THR A 691 19.71 -8.63 14.97
N SER A 692 20.48 -9.09 13.98
CA SER A 692 21.95 -9.10 14.08
C SER A 692 22.53 -7.69 14.03
N LEU A 693 21.88 -6.76 13.29
CA LEU A 693 22.28 -5.36 13.27
C LEU A 693 22.00 -4.68 14.62
N ARG A 694 20.81 -4.93 15.21
CA ARG A 694 20.45 -4.40 16.53
C ARG A 694 21.42 -4.87 17.61
N LYS A 695 21.81 -6.14 17.64
CA LYS A 695 22.79 -6.64 18.62
C LYS A 695 24.15 -5.94 18.55
N LEU A 696 24.59 -5.56 17.35
CA LEU A 696 25.80 -4.76 17.18
C LEU A 696 25.61 -3.34 17.72
N GLU A 697 24.47 -2.72 17.41
CA GLU A 697 24.14 -1.36 17.83
C GLU A 697 23.92 -1.24 19.35
N ASP A 698 23.22 -2.20 19.96
CA ASP A 698 23.03 -2.30 21.41
C ASP A 698 24.37 -2.48 22.14
N ALA A 699 25.38 -3.05 21.45
CA ALA A 699 26.75 -3.17 21.93
C ALA A 699 27.62 -1.94 21.58
N GLY A 700 27.04 -0.85 21.12
CA GLY A 700 27.73 0.41 20.80
C GLY A 700 28.43 0.44 19.44
N VAL A 701 28.27 -0.59 18.60
CA VAL A 701 28.89 -0.68 17.28
C VAL A 701 28.04 0.07 16.26
N THR A 702 28.17 1.40 16.25
CA THR A 702 27.32 2.31 15.45
C THR A 702 28.05 3.00 14.30
N ASP A 703 29.36 2.80 14.14
CA ASP A 703 30.10 3.37 13.02
C ASP A 703 31.24 2.48 12.54
N LEU A 704 31.84 2.87 11.42
CA LEU A 704 32.92 2.13 10.78
C LEU A 704 34.18 2.05 11.67
N ASN A 705 34.48 3.09 12.44
CA ASN A 705 35.68 3.14 13.28
C ASN A 705 35.57 2.13 14.43
N VAL A 706 34.41 2.09 15.09
CA VAL A 706 34.13 1.07 16.12
C VAL A 706 34.18 -0.32 15.50
N LEU A 707 33.55 -0.51 14.32
CA LEU A 707 33.54 -1.80 13.63
C LEU A 707 34.96 -2.28 13.24
N MET A 708 35.86 -1.37 12.85
CA MET A 708 37.26 -1.69 12.52
C MET A 708 38.09 -2.12 13.73
N GLY A 709 37.68 -1.75 14.94
CA GLY A 709 38.34 -2.15 16.19
C GLY A 709 38.03 -3.57 16.64
N LEU A 710 37.05 -4.24 16.02
CA LEU A 710 36.55 -5.53 16.47
C LEU A 710 37.18 -6.71 15.71
N THR A 711 37.49 -7.77 16.45
CA THR A 711 37.93 -9.04 15.87
C THR A 711 36.75 -9.88 15.37
N ALA A 712 37.04 -10.93 14.60
CA ALA A 712 36.01 -11.85 14.16
C ALA A 712 35.34 -12.61 15.33
N ALA A 713 36.07 -12.79 16.45
CA ALA A 713 35.51 -13.40 17.66
C ALA A 713 34.52 -12.44 18.33
N ASP A 714 34.87 -11.16 18.47
CA ASP A 714 34.00 -10.13 19.05
C ASP A 714 32.70 -9.99 18.24
N LEU A 715 32.83 -9.88 16.92
CA LEU A 715 31.69 -9.82 16.01
C LEU A 715 30.79 -11.06 16.10
N HIS A 716 31.38 -12.25 16.30
CA HIS A 716 30.62 -13.48 16.49
C HIS A 716 29.87 -13.50 17.83
N ALA A 717 30.51 -13.05 18.92
CA ALA A 717 29.89 -12.90 20.23
C ALA A 717 28.72 -11.92 20.21
N LEU A 718 28.81 -10.87 19.39
CA LEU A 718 27.73 -9.91 19.15
C LEU A 718 26.62 -10.42 18.20
N GLY A 719 26.64 -11.71 17.85
CA GLY A 719 25.54 -12.36 17.13
C GLY A 719 25.64 -12.33 15.60
N LEU A 720 26.80 -11.99 15.04
CA LEU A 720 27.09 -12.31 13.64
C LEU A 720 27.48 -13.78 13.49
N ARG A 721 27.13 -14.40 12.37
CA ARG A 721 27.62 -15.77 12.09
C ARG A 721 29.14 -15.73 11.90
N ARG A 722 29.83 -16.75 12.41
CA ARG A 722 31.30 -16.83 12.45
C ARG A 722 31.95 -16.66 11.08
N ASP A 723 31.37 -17.27 10.05
CA ASP A 723 31.80 -17.16 8.65
C ASP A 723 31.72 -15.71 8.15
N PHE A 724 30.64 -15.01 8.48
CA PHE A 724 30.41 -13.64 8.08
C PHE A 724 31.25 -12.63 8.89
N ALA A 725 31.45 -12.85 10.19
CA ALA A 725 32.33 -12.04 11.02
C ALA A 725 33.77 -12.02 10.47
N GLN A 726 34.30 -13.18 10.07
CA GLN A 726 35.60 -13.28 9.41
C GLN A 726 35.66 -12.55 8.06
N GLN A 727 34.55 -12.46 7.34
CA GLN A 727 34.48 -11.71 6.07
C GLN A 727 34.49 -10.21 6.30
N VAL A 728 33.77 -9.72 7.31
CA VAL A 728 33.75 -8.31 7.69
C VAL A 728 35.18 -7.85 8.02
N VAL A 729 35.89 -8.58 8.88
CA VAL A 729 37.29 -8.25 9.23
C VAL A 729 38.20 -8.25 8.00
N ARG A 730 38.11 -9.27 7.13
CA ARG A 730 38.92 -9.32 5.89
C ARG A 730 38.64 -8.15 4.95
N PHE A 731 37.38 -7.76 4.81
CA PHE A 731 37.00 -6.60 3.99
C PHE A 731 37.57 -5.31 4.57
N LEU A 732 37.43 -5.11 5.88
CA LEU A 732 37.94 -3.93 6.57
C LEU A 732 39.47 -3.84 6.51
N GLN A 733 40.18 -4.97 6.63
CA GLN A 733 41.63 -5.04 6.45
C GLN A 733 42.05 -4.63 5.03
N ARG A 734 41.36 -5.13 4.00
CA ARG A 734 41.63 -4.73 2.60
C ARG A 734 41.39 -3.24 2.37
N ARG A 735 40.33 -2.69 2.97
CA ARG A 735 40.00 -1.27 2.88
C ARG A 735 40.95 -0.38 3.69
N ARG A 736 41.60 -0.91 4.72
CA ARG A 736 42.65 -0.22 5.48
C ARG A 736 43.99 -0.20 4.73
N ALA A 737 44.21 -1.18 3.85
CA ALA A 737 45.41 -1.31 3.03
C ALA A 737 45.33 -0.54 1.69
N ALA A 738 44.14 -0.09 1.29
CA ALA A 738 43.86 0.71 0.09
C ALA A 738 43.52 2.14 0.49
#